data_AF-A0A968INW6-F1
#
_entry.id   AF-A0A968INW6-F1
#
_cell.length_a   1.000
_cell.length_b   1.000
_cell.length_c   1.000
_cell.angle_alpha   90.00
_cell.angle_beta   90.00
_cell.angle_gamma   90.00
#
_symmetry.space_group_name_H-M   'P 1'
#
loop_
_entity.id
_entity.type
_entity.pdbx_description
1 polymer ?
#
loop_
_entity_poly.entity_id
_entity_poly.type
_entity_poly.pdbx_seq_one_letter_code
_entity_poly.pdbx_strand_id
1 'polypeptide(L)'
;MQNLISNTRLLDLGAPLPTIGDPSHFDSANLTDRAEVRRSSASSGSLVFIDSTVKNYQSLAAGAGAGQEIFFLDAAQDGVAQISAVLSDRTDIASLHIVSHGSAGSLKLGSATLDLSTLGAYSSELQTWAKALAAHADILLYGCDVAAADGGRFIQQLSNLTGADLAASIDPTGSAALGGNWVLESQTGTIEAGLAFANSTMADYDAILPTLNLSDFSDTSSLKLNGNASQVGGVLRLTPAQTMQAGSAFFNTPFDINGNTSFQTRFRFRLGEGNGVNGADGFTFILQNSAAGVNALGGTGGSLGYGIDLSPNSTAIGRSLAIEFDTYRNPNDLNGNHVAVLQNGNAAQIYAIGMPSFDLNSGNAINAWIDYDAAIDQLKVFLSETAIKPNVAILSYTVDLSAIVGDRAFVGFSAGTGGAVNNQDIENIELVTSIVTPDSGTGTPGTGNGLKGEYFDNRDFTDLIVTRIDPTVNFDWAAGSPAPGVAPDTFSVRWTGQVQALSTGNYTFFTSTDDGVRLSVNGQTLINRFVDQSTKEYNGTIALVAGQKYDIQMEYYDNGFDAVSRLLWAGPGVAKQVIPTSQLYSTIPPVIDPGPVPDPGTGNGLKGEYYDNIDFTNLALTRTDANVNFDWAEGSPSPVIGPDTFSVRWTGQVEALYSETYTFFTSTDDGVRLFVNGQQIINRFVDQGTTEHRGTIALVAGQKYDIRLEYYDNTFDAVARLGWSSARQARQIIPKSQLYSPAVVNTGTIVLGQNAVTVNENDGTATIRVDRVNGSDGAASVNYTTVNENGDL
;
A
#
# COMPACT_ATOMS: atom_id res chain seq x y z
N MET A 1 37.17 -16.11 -62.41
CA MET A 1 37.92 -17.38 -62.41
C MET A 1 37.68 -18.05 -61.06
N GLN A 2 37.56 -19.39 -61.03
CA GLN A 2 37.86 -20.34 -59.93
C GLN A 2 37.62 -19.88 -58.45
N ASN A 3 36.66 -20.48 -57.72
CA ASN A 3 36.71 -21.78 -56.98
C ASN A 3 37.41 -21.65 -55.60
N LEU A 4 37.05 -22.32 -54.50
CA LEU A 4 35.94 -23.23 -54.05
C LEU A 4 35.73 -22.91 -52.52
N ILE A 5 34.91 -23.53 -51.65
CA ILE A 5 34.10 -24.78 -51.50
C ILE A 5 32.81 -24.32 -50.75
N SER A 6 31.56 -24.81 -50.87
CA SER A 6 30.96 -26.17 -50.89
C SER A 6 31.14 -27.01 -49.60
N ASN A 7 30.19 -27.82 -49.09
CA ASN A 7 28.75 -27.99 -49.39
C ASN A 7 27.99 -28.69 -48.22
N THR A 8 26.80 -28.17 -47.90
CA THR A 8 25.47 -28.85 -47.76
C THR A 8 25.28 -30.27 -47.12
N ARG A 9 24.27 -30.34 -46.22
CA ARG A 9 23.28 -31.43 -45.96
C ARG A 9 23.71 -32.82 -45.43
N LEU A 10 22.88 -33.34 -44.53
CA LEU A 10 22.13 -34.58 -44.78
C LEU A 10 20.68 -34.48 -44.22
N LEU A 11 19.84 -35.50 -44.45
CA LEU A 11 18.41 -35.56 -44.10
C LEU A 11 18.01 -37.00 -43.69
N ASP A 12 16.86 -37.08 -42.99
CA ASP A 12 15.80 -38.09 -43.13
C ASP A 12 15.75 -39.38 -42.26
N LEU A 13 14.50 -39.88 -42.14
CA LEU A 13 13.99 -41.23 -41.81
C LEU A 13 14.16 -41.83 -40.38
N GLY A 14 13.04 -42.36 -39.87
CA GLY A 14 13.02 -43.60 -39.06
C GLY A 14 12.17 -43.63 -37.78
N ALA A 15 10.96 -44.20 -37.85
CA ALA A 15 10.23 -44.76 -36.69
C ALA A 15 10.48 -46.29 -36.61
N PRO A 16 10.23 -47.01 -35.49
CA PRO A 16 8.86 -47.26 -35.01
C PRO A 16 8.67 -47.40 -33.47
N LEU A 17 7.41 -47.63 -33.06
CA LEU A 17 6.98 -48.03 -31.71
C LEU A 17 7.14 -49.55 -31.47
N PRO A 18 7.30 -50.01 -30.22
CA PRO A 18 6.91 -51.35 -29.75
C PRO A 18 5.45 -51.36 -29.21
N THR A 19 4.82 -52.55 -29.13
CA THR A 19 3.37 -52.70 -28.89
C THR A 19 2.97 -53.82 -27.93
N ILE A 20 2.00 -53.52 -27.05
CA ILE A 20 0.84 -54.34 -26.59
C ILE A 20 1.08 -55.73 -25.91
N GLY A 21 0.44 -55.90 -24.74
CA GLY A 21 0.20 -57.18 -24.03
C GLY A 21 0.24 -56.96 -22.51
N ASP A 22 -0.63 -57.50 -21.64
CA ASP A 22 -1.76 -58.45 -21.79
C ASP A 22 -2.79 -58.21 -20.64
N PRO A 23 -4.13 -58.26 -20.84
CA PRO A 23 -5.10 -57.82 -19.82
C PRO A 23 -5.75 -58.92 -18.94
N SER A 24 -5.93 -58.60 -17.65
CA SER A 24 -7.01 -59.10 -16.78
C SER A 24 -7.22 -58.11 -15.60
N HIS A 25 -8.36 -58.01 -14.93
CA HIS A 25 -9.53 -58.89 -14.85
C HIS A 25 -10.87 -58.09 -14.79
N PHE A 26 -12.01 -58.80 -14.75
CA PHE A 26 -13.38 -58.25 -14.66
C PHE A 26 -13.65 -57.62 -13.26
N ASP A 27 -14.72 -56.84 -13.00
CA ASP A 27 -16.07 -56.80 -13.61
C ASP A 27 -16.72 -55.39 -13.61
N SER A 28 -17.96 -55.29 -14.04
CA SER A 28 -18.62 -54.10 -14.57
C SER A 28 -19.92 -53.69 -13.84
N ALA A 29 -20.17 -52.39 -13.73
CA ALA A 29 -21.48 -51.82 -13.41
C ALA A 29 -21.64 -50.39 -13.97
N ASN A 30 -22.65 -50.19 -14.82
CA ASN A 30 -23.49 -49.00 -15.06
C ASN A 30 -23.02 -47.58 -14.64
N LEU A 31 -23.26 -46.51 -15.40
CA LEU A 31 -23.96 -46.30 -16.69
C LEU A 31 -23.65 -44.87 -17.19
N THR A 32 -23.85 -44.58 -18.49
CA THR A 32 -23.90 -43.22 -19.12
C THR A 32 -22.79 -42.22 -18.72
N ASP A 33 -21.88 -41.84 -19.61
CA ASP A 33 -22.15 -40.86 -20.68
C ASP A 33 -20.89 -40.71 -21.60
N ARG A 34 -20.94 -39.80 -22.57
CA ARG A 34 -19.86 -39.26 -23.44
C ARG A 34 -19.60 -39.99 -24.75
N ALA A 35 -20.36 -39.59 -25.76
CA ALA A 35 -19.96 -39.71 -27.17
C ALA A 35 -20.40 -38.50 -28.00
N GLU A 36 -20.01 -37.28 -27.62
CA GLU A 36 -20.02 -36.14 -28.55
C GLU A 36 -18.73 -35.31 -28.45
N VAL A 37 -18.16 -34.96 -29.61
CA VAL A 37 -16.84 -34.32 -29.72
C VAL A 37 -16.99 -32.80 -29.59
N ARG A 38 -16.96 -32.30 -28.35
CA ARG A 38 -16.73 -30.87 -28.13
C ARG A 38 -15.28 -30.53 -28.46
N ARG A 39 -15.12 -29.72 -29.51
CA ARG A 39 -13.87 -29.00 -29.81
C ARG A 39 -13.46 -28.18 -28.59
N SER A 40 -12.17 -27.96 -28.40
CA SER A 40 -11.65 -27.04 -27.38
C SER A 40 -12.10 -25.60 -27.69
N SER A 41 -13.17 -25.16 -27.06
CA SER A 41 -13.59 -23.76 -27.05
C SER A 41 -12.65 -22.97 -26.15
N ALA A 42 -12.01 -21.92 -26.70
CA ALA A 42 -11.66 -20.77 -25.87
C ALA A 42 -12.96 -20.17 -25.30
N SER A 43 -12.87 -19.46 -24.17
CA SER A 43 -14.03 -18.88 -23.50
C SER A 43 -14.80 -17.90 -24.39
N SER A 44 -16.13 -17.98 -24.34
CA SER A 44 -17.04 -16.94 -24.83
C SER A 44 -16.66 -15.57 -24.24
N GLY A 45 -16.76 -14.51 -25.04
CA GLY A 45 -16.01 -13.27 -24.80
C GLY A 45 -16.55 -12.40 -23.66
N SER A 46 -15.65 -11.75 -22.92
CA SER A 46 -15.97 -10.71 -21.93
C SER A 46 -15.39 -9.38 -22.41
N LEU A 47 -16.22 -8.33 -22.46
CA LEU A 47 -15.86 -7.02 -23.00
C LEU A 47 -15.93 -5.94 -21.92
N VAL A 48 -14.95 -5.02 -21.90
CA VAL A 48 -14.90 -3.90 -20.95
C VAL A 48 -14.88 -2.58 -21.71
N PHE A 49 -15.91 -1.77 -21.53
CA PHE A 49 -16.01 -0.41 -22.08
C PHE A 49 -15.75 0.59 -20.96
N ILE A 50 -14.75 1.46 -21.15
CA ILE A 50 -14.37 2.47 -20.15
C ILE A 50 -14.49 3.86 -20.78
N ASP A 51 -15.25 4.73 -20.13
CA ASP A 51 -15.44 6.11 -20.56
C ASP A 51 -14.17 6.94 -20.33
N SER A 52 -13.69 7.64 -21.37
CA SER A 52 -12.46 8.44 -21.28
C SER A 52 -12.58 9.71 -20.41
N THR A 53 -13.78 10.04 -19.93
CA THR A 53 -14.02 11.07 -18.89
C THR A 53 -13.81 10.56 -17.47
N VAL A 54 -13.67 9.25 -17.25
CA VAL A 54 -13.38 8.68 -15.92
C VAL A 54 -11.93 9.03 -15.52
N LYS A 55 -11.75 9.56 -14.31
CA LYS A 55 -10.41 9.91 -13.79
C LYS A 55 -9.53 8.66 -13.80
N ASN A 56 -8.29 8.77 -14.31
CA ASN A 56 -7.32 7.67 -14.33
C ASN A 56 -7.82 6.37 -15.02
N TYR A 57 -8.70 6.49 -16.02
CA TYR A 57 -9.27 5.34 -16.76
C TYR A 57 -8.23 4.38 -17.35
N GLN A 58 -7.01 4.86 -17.64
CA GLN A 58 -5.91 4.04 -18.13
C GLN A 58 -5.39 3.06 -17.06
N SER A 59 -5.44 3.45 -15.78
CA SER A 59 -5.05 2.57 -14.66
C SER A 59 -6.07 1.45 -14.44
N LEU A 60 -7.36 1.76 -14.63
CA LEU A 60 -8.42 0.74 -14.65
C LEU A 60 -8.24 -0.24 -15.81
N ALA A 61 -8.00 0.27 -17.03
CA ALA A 61 -7.73 -0.57 -18.19
C ALA A 61 -6.50 -1.48 -18.02
N ALA A 62 -5.41 -0.96 -17.43
CA ALA A 62 -4.21 -1.73 -17.14
C ALA A 62 -4.42 -2.85 -16.09
N GLY A 63 -5.53 -2.81 -15.35
CA GLY A 63 -5.90 -3.76 -14.31
C GLY A 63 -7.12 -4.63 -14.61
N ALA A 64 -7.60 -4.64 -15.86
CA ALA A 64 -8.69 -5.50 -16.30
C ALA A 64 -8.32 -6.99 -16.25
N GLY A 65 -9.32 -7.86 -16.15
CA GLY A 65 -9.16 -9.31 -16.05
C GLY A 65 -8.49 -9.93 -17.28
N ALA A 66 -7.60 -10.90 -17.05
CA ALA A 66 -6.88 -11.58 -18.12
C ALA A 66 -7.84 -12.34 -19.05
N GLY A 67 -7.91 -11.92 -20.33
CA GLY A 67 -8.83 -12.45 -21.33
C GLY A 67 -10.02 -11.55 -21.67
N GLN A 68 -10.17 -10.40 -21.00
CA GLN A 68 -11.12 -9.36 -21.37
C GLN A 68 -10.61 -8.50 -22.53
N GLU A 69 -11.52 -8.05 -23.39
CA GLU A 69 -11.21 -7.14 -24.51
C GLU A 69 -11.70 -5.72 -24.18
N ILE A 70 -10.80 -4.73 -24.21
CA ILE A 70 -11.03 -3.39 -23.66
C ILE A 70 -11.27 -2.37 -24.77
N PHE A 71 -12.29 -1.53 -24.60
CA PHE A 71 -12.67 -0.44 -25.49
C PHE A 71 -12.78 0.87 -24.69
N PHE A 72 -12.33 1.97 -25.28
CA PHE A 72 -12.48 3.31 -24.70
C PHE A 72 -13.60 4.06 -25.41
N LEU A 73 -14.51 4.69 -24.66
CA LEU A 73 -15.53 5.58 -25.21
C LEU A 73 -14.94 6.99 -25.34
N ASP A 74 -15.01 7.57 -26.54
CA ASP A 74 -14.69 8.97 -26.79
C ASP A 74 -15.75 9.87 -26.12
N ALA A 75 -15.27 10.75 -25.23
CA ALA A 75 -16.07 11.75 -24.51
C ALA A 75 -16.90 12.65 -25.44
N ALA A 76 -16.44 12.89 -26.67
CA ALA A 76 -17.10 13.76 -27.65
C ALA A 76 -18.13 13.05 -28.54
N GLN A 77 -18.32 11.74 -28.37
CA GLN A 77 -19.21 10.91 -29.21
C GLN A 77 -20.25 10.17 -28.38
N ASP A 78 -21.36 9.76 -29.00
CA ASP A 78 -22.42 9.01 -28.32
C ASP A 78 -21.90 7.63 -27.88
N GLY A 79 -21.80 7.38 -26.57
CA GLY A 79 -21.27 6.14 -26.03
C GLY A 79 -22.16 4.93 -26.27
N VAL A 80 -23.49 5.12 -26.37
CA VAL A 80 -24.43 4.04 -26.66
C VAL A 80 -24.26 3.59 -28.12
N ALA A 81 -24.08 4.54 -29.04
CA ALA A 81 -23.75 4.26 -30.44
C ALA A 81 -22.36 3.60 -30.58
N GLN A 82 -21.36 4.04 -29.83
CA GLN A 82 -20.00 3.43 -29.81
C GLN A 82 -20.03 1.96 -29.36
N ILE A 83 -20.70 1.65 -28.24
CA ILE A 83 -20.89 0.26 -27.77
C ILE A 83 -21.64 -0.56 -28.83
N SER A 84 -22.71 0.01 -29.41
CA SER A 84 -23.50 -0.66 -30.46
C SER A 84 -22.69 -1.00 -31.71
N ALA A 85 -21.79 -0.10 -32.12
CA ALA A 85 -20.90 -0.34 -33.26
C ALA A 85 -19.96 -1.52 -32.99
N VAL A 86 -19.32 -1.58 -31.81
CA VAL A 86 -18.43 -2.69 -31.42
C VAL A 86 -19.18 -4.01 -31.31
N LEU A 87 -20.42 -4.00 -30.79
CA LEU A 87 -21.25 -5.20 -30.64
C LEU A 87 -21.90 -5.67 -31.96
N SER A 88 -22.03 -4.80 -32.97
CA SER A 88 -22.78 -5.13 -34.20
C SER A 88 -22.23 -6.33 -35.00
N ASP A 89 -20.91 -6.58 -34.94
CA ASP A 89 -20.22 -7.72 -35.56
C ASP A 89 -19.86 -8.84 -34.53
N ARG A 90 -20.52 -8.88 -33.36
CA ARG A 90 -20.25 -9.84 -32.27
C ARG A 90 -21.45 -10.76 -32.00
N THR A 91 -21.15 -11.92 -31.42
CA THR A 91 -22.11 -12.95 -30.99
C THR A 91 -21.52 -13.76 -29.84
N ASP A 92 -22.35 -14.31 -28.95
CA ASP A 92 -21.92 -15.13 -27.80
C ASP A 92 -20.97 -14.37 -26.84
N ILE A 93 -21.27 -13.09 -26.59
CA ILE A 93 -20.62 -12.30 -25.54
C ILE A 93 -21.23 -12.70 -24.19
N ALA A 94 -20.40 -13.18 -23.27
CA ALA A 94 -20.80 -13.68 -21.95
C ALA A 94 -20.91 -12.59 -20.88
N SER A 95 -20.12 -11.52 -20.97
CA SER A 95 -20.32 -10.34 -20.11
C SER A 95 -19.90 -9.03 -20.76
N LEU A 96 -20.58 -7.96 -20.34
CA LEU A 96 -20.38 -6.59 -20.77
C LEU A 96 -20.18 -5.70 -19.53
N HIS A 97 -18.96 -5.24 -19.33
CA HIS A 97 -18.62 -4.32 -18.24
C HIS A 97 -18.61 -2.89 -18.79
N ILE A 98 -19.40 -1.98 -18.21
CA ILE A 98 -19.51 -0.58 -18.64
C ILE A 98 -19.10 0.31 -17.48
N VAL A 99 -18.04 1.10 -17.66
CA VAL A 99 -17.38 1.88 -16.61
C VAL A 99 -17.42 3.36 -16.97
N SER A 100 -18.19 4.14 -16.23
CA SER A 100 -18.45 5.54 -16.55
C SER A 100 -18.88 6.34 -15.31
N HIS A 101 -19.18 7.63 -15.49
CA HIS A 101 -19.88 8.38 -14.44
C HIS A 101 -21.34 7.95 -14.33
N GLY A 102 -21.88 7.97 -13.11
CA GLY A 102 -23.25 7.56 -12.80
C GLY A 102 -23.97 8.51 -11.85
N SER A 103 -25.30 8.34 -11.78
CA SER A 103 -26.18 8.89 -10.74
C SER A 103 -27.49 8.08 -10.69
N ALA A 104 -28.36 8.35 -9.71
CA ALA A 104 -29.67 7.69 -9.50
C ALA A 104 -30.48 7.46 -10.80
N GLY A 105 -30.43 6.23 -11.33
CA GLY A 105 -31.14 5.80 -12.54
C GLY A 105 -30.59 6.32 -13.86
N SER A 106 -29.32 6.72 -13.91
CA SER A 106 -28.68 7.33 -15.09
C SER A 106 -27.18 7.02 -15.20
N LEU A 107 -26.72 6.73 -16.42
CA LEU A 107 -25.31 6.59 -16.81
C LEU A 107 -24.92 7.68 -17.82
N LYS A 108 -23.73 8.26 -17.66
CA LYS A 108 -23.11 9.14 -18.66
C LYS A 108 -22.19 8.30 -19.55
N LEU A 109 -22.41 8.25 -20.87
CA LEU A 109 -21.64 7.42 -21.80
C LEU A 109 -21.16 8.27 -22.99
N GLY A 110 -19.92 8.73 -22.95
CA GLY A 110 -19.40 9.75 -23.84
C GLY A 110 -20.24 11.02 -23.77
N SER A 111 -20.71 11.50 -24.92
CA SER A 111 -21.67 12.61 -24.97
C SER A 111 -23.09 12.20 -24.55
N ALA A 112 -23.44 10.90 -24.58
CA ALA A 112 -24.78 10.39 -24.30
C ALA A 112 -25.12 10.37 -22.80
N THR A 113 -26.41 10.30 -22.51
CA THR A 113 -26.94 9.97 -21.18
C THR A 113 -27.95 8.84 -21.38
N LEU A 114 -27.85 7.79 -20.57
CA LEU A 114 -28.70 6.60 -20.65
C LEU A 114 -29.48 6.47 -19.34
N ASP A 115 -30.79 6.70 -19.40
CA ASP A 115 -31.72 6.79 -18.27
C ASP A 115 -33.14 6.33 -18.67
N LEU A 116 -34.08 6.31 -17.72
CA LEU A 116 -35.48 5.94 -17.97
C LEU A 116 -36.21 6.78 -19.04
N SER A 117 -35.73 7.98 -19.37
CA SER A 117 -36.33 8.85 -20.41
C SER A 117 -35.78 8.56 -21.81
N THR A 118 -34.51 8.13 -21.88
CA THR A 118 -33.74 7.93 -23.11
C THR A 118 -33.68 6.46 -23.57
N LEU A 119 -33.90 5.48 -22.69
CA LEU A 119 -33.98 4.04 -23.04
C LEU A 119 -34.93 3.74 -24.21
N GLY A 120 -36.01 4.52 -24.35
CA GLY A 120 -36.95 4.37 -25.48
C GLY A 120 -36.38 4.82 -26.82
N ALA A 121 -35.53 5.86 -26.83
CA ALA A 121 -34.86 6.34 -28.03
C ALA A 121 -33.76 5.38 -28.49
N TYR A 122 -32.93 4.90 -27.56
CA TYR A 122 -31.86 3.92 -27.81
C TYR A 122 -32.35 2.47 -27.97
N SER A 123 -33.65 2.25 -28.21
CA SER A 123 -34.23 0.90 -28.23
C SER A 123 -33.80 0.05 -29.44
N SER A 124 -33.22 0.64 -30.49
CA SER A 124 -32.64 -0.06 -31.64
C SER A 124 -31.19 -0.49 -31.38
N GLU A 125 -30.44 0.37 -30.71
CA GLU A 125 -29.07 0.21 -30.23
C GLU A 125 -29.01 -0.91 -29.20
N LEU A 126 -29.88 -0.87 -28.18
CA LEU A 126 -29.99 -1.91 -27.16
C LEU A 126 -30.47 -3.25 -27.73
N GLN A 127 -31.34 -3.25 -28.73
CA GLN A 127 -31.67 -4.45 -29.52
C GLN A 127 -30.52 -4.94 -30.40
N THR A 128 -29.46 -4.17 -30.59
CA THR A 128 -28.23 -4.64 -31.24
C THR A 128 -27.31 -5.29 -30.20
N TRP A 129 -27.25 -4.77 -28.97
CA TRP A 129 -26.57 -5.42 -27.86
C TRP A 129 -27.18 -6.80 -27.58
N ALA A 130 -28.52 -6.87 -27.53
CA ALA A 130 -29.29 -8.11 -27.33
C ALA A 130 -29.04 -9.23 -28.35
N LYS A 131 -28.47 -8.92 -29.53
CA LYS A 131 -28.12 -9.91 -30.56
C LYS A 131 -26.69 -10.43 -30.42
N ALA A 132 -25.82 -9.65 -29.77
CA ALA A 132 -24.43 -9.98 -29.54
C ALA A 132 -24.22 -10.78 -28.25
N LEU A 133 -25.05 -10.50 -27.24
CA LEU A 133 -25.03 -11.14 -25.93
C LEU A 133 -25.49 -12.60 -25.99
N ALA A 134 -24.90 -13.44 -25.14
CA ALA A 134 -25.34 -14.82 -24.90
C ALA A 134 -26.65 -14.88 -24.10
N ALA A 135 -27.35 -16.01 -24.13
CA ALA A 135 -28.64 -16.21 -23.43
C ALA A 135 -28.55 -16.30 -21.88
N HIS A 136 -27.38 -16.02 -21.33
CA HIS A 136 -27.03 -15.98 -19.89
C HIS A 136 -25.97 -14.90 -19.66
N ALA A 137 -26.01 -13.82 -20.44
CA ALA A 137 -24.99 -12.79 -20.40
C ALA A 137 -25.30 -11.75 -19.32
N ASP A 138 -24.23 -11.27 -18.69
CA ASP A 138 -24.29 -10.23 -17.67
C ASP A 138 -23.92 -8.84 -18.22
N ILE A 139 -24.57 -7.79 -17.72
CA ILE A 139 -24.12 -6.40 -17.91
C ILE A 139 -23.84 -5.76 -16.54
N LEU A 140 -22.56 -5.45 -16.28
CA LEU A 140 -22.11 -4.86 -15.01
C LEU A 140 -21.84 -3.36 -15.21
N LEU A 141 -22.57 -2.52 -14.47
CA LEU A 141 -22.61 -1.07 -14.63
C LEU A 141 -21.86 -0.40 -13.48
N TYR A 142 -20.63 0.02 -13.74
CA TYR A 142 -19.75 0.69 -12.78
C TYR A 142 -19.90 2.20 -12.92
N GLY A 143 -20.65 2.80 -12.00
CA GLY A 143 -20.93 4.23 -11.93
C GLY A 143 -21.73 4.52 -10.66
N CYS A 144 -21.48 5.65 -10.02
CA CYS A 144 -22.09 5.96 -8.73
C CYS A 144 -23.62 5.96 -8.78
N ASP A 145 -24.25 5.40 -7.75
CA ASP A 145 -25.68 5.51 -7.45
C ASP A 145 -26.62 5.00 -8.57
N VAL A 146 -26.15 4.29 -9.60
CA VAL A 146 -26.90 3.98 -10.83
C VAL A 146 -28.22 3.25 -10.56
N ALA A 147 -28.28 2.41 -9.53
CA ALA A 147 -29.49 1.72 -9.09
C ALA A 147 -30.23 2.40 -7.92
N ALA A 148 -29.71 3.51 -7.37
CA ALA A 148 -30.31 4.24 -6.26
C ALA A 148 -31.66 4.89 -6.63
N ALA A 149 -32.54 5.05 -5.65
CA ALA A 149 -33.90 5.59 -5.79
C ALA A 149 -34.72 4.89 -6.90
N ASP A 150 -35.04 5.59 -8.00
CA ASP A 150 -35.74 5.00 -9.16
C ASP A 150 -34.83 4.11 -10.03
N GLY A 151 -33.53 4.05 -9.76
CA GLY A 151 -32.54 3.31 -10.55
C GLY A 151 -32.76 1.79 -10.64
N GLY A 152 -33.39 1.18 -9.63
CA GLY A 152 -33.85 -0.21 -9.72
C GLY A 152 -34.83 -0.44 -10.90
N ARG A 153 -35.62 0.58 -11.28
CA ARG A 153 -36.48 0.53 -12.47
C ARG A 153 -35.70 0.79 -13.77
N PHE A 154 -34.65 1.61 -13.71
CA PHE A 154 -33.75 1.84 -14.85
C PHE A 154 -33.07 0.53 -15.27
N ILE A 155 -32.40 -0.16 -14.34
CA ILE A 155 -31.72 -1.43 -14.65
C ILE A 155 -32.71 -2.53 -15.04
N GLN A 156 -33.90 -2.60 -14.42
CA GLN A 156 -34.92 -3.55 -14.83
C GLN A 156 -35.44 -3.30 -16.26
N GLN A 157 -35.59 -2.04 -16.68
CA GLN A 157 -36.02 -1.69 -18.02
C GLN A 157 -34.90 -1.89 -19.07
N LEU A 158 -33.63 -1.70 -18.69
CA LEU A 158 -32.47 -1.98 -19.55
C LEU A 158 -32.25 -3.49 -19.72
N SER A 159 -32.41 -4.29 -18.66
CA SER A 159 -32.46 -5.76 -18.72
C SER A 159 -33.55 -6.24 -19.69
N ASN A 160 -34.78 -5.71 -19.56
CA ASN A 160 -35.90 -6.03 -20.46
C ASN A 160 -35.62 -5.70 -21.95
N LEU A 161 -34.72 -4.75 -22.24
CA LEU A 161 -34.36 -4.33 -23.61
C LEU A 161 -33.15 -5.08 -24.18
N THR A 162 -32.25 -5.55 -23.32
CA THR A 162 -31.02 -6.26 -23.69
C THR A 162 -31.16 -7.79 -23.62
N GLY A 163 -32.13 -8.30 -22.85
CA GLY A 163 -32.28 -9.73 -22.58
C GLY A 163 -31.23 -10.32 -21.65
N ALA A 164 -30.45 -9.46 -20.99
CA ALA A 164 -29.35 -9.81 -20.10
C ALA A 164 -29.74 -9.56 -18.62
N ASP A 165 -29.05 -10.26 -17.72
CA ASP A 165 -29.08 -9.95 -16.30
C ASP A 165 -28.07 -8.83 -16.01
N LEU A 166 -28.42 -7.93 -15.09
CA LEU A 166 -27.75 -6.65 -14.86
C LEU A 166 -27.34 -6.49 -13.41
N ALA A 167 -26.17 -5.91 -13.15
CA ALA A 167 -25.75 -5.45 -11.83
C ALA A 167 -25.32 -3.97 -11.86
N ALA A 168 -25.71 -3.20 -10.84
CA ALA A 168 -25.34 -1.79 -10.68
C ALA A 168 -25.24 -1.39 -9.20
N SER A 169 -24.43 -0.38 -8.90
CA SER A 169 -24.27 0.13 -7.54
C SER A 169 -25.45 0.99 -7.09
N ILE A 170 -25.77 0.96 -5.79
CA ILE A 170 -26.72 1.87 -5.13
C ILE A 170 -26.06 3.03 -4.38
N ASP A 171 -24.72 3.06 -4.35
CA ASP A 171 -23.90 4.07 -3.68
C ASP A 171 -22.70 4.47 -4.58
N PRO A 172 -21.73 5.29 -4.12
CA PRO A 172 -20.63 5.71 -4.98
C PRO A 172 -19.74 4.54 -5.43
N THR A 173 -19.53 4.36 -6.74
CA THR A 173 -18.58 3.34 -7.24
C THR A 173 -17.14 3.88 -7.25
N GLY A 174 -16.16 3.09 -6.79
CA GLY A 174 -14.73 3.37 -6.86
C GLY A 174 -14.01 3.26 -5.51
N SER A 175 -13.22 4.28 -5.18
CA SER A 175 -12.29 4.28 -4.05
C SER A 175 -12.96 4.27 -2.67
N ALA A 176 -12.63 3.28 -1.86
CA ALA A 176 -12.99 3.19 -0.44
C ALA A 176 -12.54 4.43 0.36
N ALA A 177 -11.41 5.05 -0.01
CA ALA A 177 -10.91 6.25 0.64
C ALA A 177 -11.76 7.52 0.37
N LEU A 178 -12.68 7.46 -0.59
CA LEU A 178 -13.60 8.55 -0.94
C LEU A 178 -15.07 8.20 -0.62
N GLY A 179 -15.30 7.12 0.15
CA GLY A 179 -16.64 6.67 0.53
C GLY A 179 -17.37 5.90 -0.57
N GLY A 180 -16.66 5.42 -1.60
CA GLY A 180 -17.21 4.55 -2.63
C GLY A 180 -16.67 3.13 -2.59
N ASN A 181 -17.26 2.23 -3.38
CA ASN A 181 -16.99 0.80 -3.31
C ASN A 181 -17.07 0.12 -4.70
N TRP A 182 -16.77 -1.17 -4.83
CA TRP A 182 -16.79 -1.91 -6.12
C TRP A 182 -17.82 -3.06 -6.19
N VAL A 183 -18.63 -3.21 -5.16
CA VAL A 183 -19.83 -4.03 -5.15
C VAL A 183 -20.90 -3.35 -6.04
N LEU A 184 -21.82 -4.16 -6.55
CA LEU A 184 -22.97 -3.74 -7.34
C LEU A 184 -24.20 -4.32 -6.64
N GLU A 185 -24.76 -3.59 -5.68
CA GLU A 185 -25.70 -4.12 -4.68
C GLU A 185 -27.08 -4.44 -5.25
N SER A 186 -27.43 -3.86 -6.40
CA SER A 186 -28.70 -4.07 -7.08
C SER A 186 -28.49 -4.90 -8.34
N GLN A 187 -29.21 -6.01 -8.44
CA GLN A 187 -29.17 -6.88 -9.61
C GLN A 187 -30.55 -7.27 -10.13
N THR A 188 -30.61 -7.58 -11.41
CA THR A 188 -31.72 -8.30 -12.04
C THR A 188 -31.26 -9.73 -12.31
N GLY A 189 -32.11 -10.71 -11.98
CA GLY A 189 -31.80 -12.14 -12.14
C GLY A 189 -30.56 -12.63 -11.37
N THR A 190 -29.69 -13.38 -12.04
CA THR A 190 -28.49 -14.01 -11.46
C THR A 190 -27.24 -13.53 -12.19
N ILE A 191 -26.21 -13.15 -11.45
CA ILE A 191 -24.96 -12.64 -12.01
C ILE A 191 -23.88 -13.71 -11.87
N GLU A 192 -23.33 -14.17 -13.00
CA GLU A 192 -22.30 -15.20 -13.06
C GLU A 192 -20.89 -14.61 -13.30
N ALA A 193 -20.81 -13.41 -13.88
CA ALA A 193 -19.57 -12.70 -14.16
C ALA A 193 -18.96 -12.05 -12.91
N GLY A 194 -17.65 -12.27 -12.72
CA GLY A 194 -16.84 -11.53 -11.74
C GLY A 194 -16.61 -10.07 -12.16
N LEU A 195 -16.10 -9.25 -11.23
CA LEU A 195 -15.82 -7.84 -11.51
C LEU A 195 -14.74 -7.65 -12.59
N ALA A 196 -14.81 -6.53 -13.33
CA ALA A 196 -13.90 -6.22 -14.44
C ALA A 196 -12.42 -6.12 -14.02
N PHE A 197 -12.14 -5.69 -12.79
CA PHE A 197 -10.81 -5.27 -12.35
C PHE A 197 -10.22 -6.19 -11.28
N ALA A 198 -8.89 -6.31 -11.27
CA ALA A 198 -8.17 -7.01 -10.22
C ALA A 198 -8.28 -6.28 -8.86
N ASN A 199 -8.28 -7.02 -7.76
CA ASN A 199 -8.40 -6.47 -6.41
C ASN A 199 -7.35 -5.39 -6.07
N SER A 200 -6.13 -5.50 -6.60
CA SER A 200 -5.10 -4.46 -6.47
C SER A 200 -5.54 -3.17 -7.15
N THR A 201 -5.97 -3.23 -8.41
CA THR A 201 -6.45 -2.07 -9.18
C THR A 201 -7.66 -1.41 -8.54
N MET A 202 -8.59 -2.21 -7.97
CA MET A 202 -9.74 -1.69 -7.24
C MET A 202 -9.35 -1.00 -5.92
N ALA A 203 -8.28 -1.45 -5.25
CA ALA A 203 -7.77 -0.84 -4.03
C ALA A 203 -6.86 0.38 -4.29
N ASP A 204 -6.07 0.36 -5.37
CA ASP A 204 -5.12 1.42 -5.77
C ASP A 204 -5.81 2.60 -6.48
N TYR A 205 -7.10 2.46 -6.86
CA TYR A 205 -7.84 3.51 -7.55
C TYR A 205 -8.17 4.68 -6.61
N ASP A 206 -7.74 5.89 -7.00
CA ASP A 206 -7.75 7.11 -6.18
C ASP A 206 -8.94 8.04 -6.48
N ALA A 207 -10.02 7.48 -7.02
CA ALA A 207 -11.19 8.24 -7.48
C ALA A 207 -12.49 7.47 -7.23
N ILE A 208 -13.62 8.19 -7.29
CA ILE A 208 -14.95 7.61 -7.41
C ILE A 208 -15.57 8.07 -8.74
N LEU A 209 -16.69 7.47 -9.13
CA LEU A 209 -17.37 7.69 -10.42
C LEU A 209 -18.62 8.61 -10.39
N PRO A 210 -18.77 9.63 -9.50
CA PRO A 210 -19.88 10.57 -9.60
C PRO A 210 -19.49 11.71 -10.54
N THR A 211 -20.46 12.48 -11.01
CA THR A 211 -20.19 13.91 -11.17
C THR A 211 -21.45 14.76 -11.20
N LEU A 212 -21.40 15.88 -10.47
CA LEU A 212 -22.09 17.08 -10.91
C LEU A 212 -21.08 17.88 -11.75
N ASN A 213 -21.07 17.63 -13.06
CA ASN A 213 -20.16 18.26 -14.01
C ASN A 213 -20.96 18.80 -15.20
N LEU A 214 -20.94 20.12 -15.33
CA LEU A 214 -21.47 20.85 -16.48
C LEU A 214 -20.29 21.48 -17.20
N SER A 215 -19.85 20.85 -18.28
CA SER A 215 -18.77 21.32 -19.15
C SER A 215 -19.10 22.65 -19.84
N ASP A 216 -20.39 22.88 -20.07
CA ASP A 216 -21.02 24.16 -20.36
C ASP A 216 -22.45 24.15 -19.77
N PHE A 217 -23.18 25.25 -19.93
CA PHE A 217 -24.60 25.36 -19.60
C PHE A 217 -25.46 25.32 -20.88
N SER A 218 -25.18 24.41 -21.81
CA SER A 218 -26.04 24.14 -22.99
C SER A 218 -27.38 23.49 -22.61
N ASP A 219 -27.43 22.80 -21.46
CA ASP A 219 -28.65 22.47 -20.73
C ASP A 219 -28.62 23.10 -19.33
N THR A 220 -29.78 23.53 -18.84
CA THR A 220 -29.99 24.05 -17.48
C THR A 220 -31.16 23.35 -16.78
N SER A 221 -31.61 22.18 -17.27
CA SER A 221 -32.71 21.39 -16.68
C SER A 221 -32.47 20.99 -15.22
N SER A 222 -31.21 20.80 -14.84
CA SER A 222 -30.74 20.51 -13.48
C SER A 222 -30.70 21.72 -12.55
N LEU A 223 -30.97 22.93 -13.06
CA LEU A 223 -30.90 24.19 -12.33
C LEU A 223 -32.28 24.86 -12.19
N LYS A 224 -32.52 25.46 -11.02
CA LYS A 224 -33.54 26.48 -10.83
C LYS A 224 -32.93 27.86 -11.05
N LEU A 225 -33.27 28.48 -12.17
CA LEU A 225 -32.95 29.88 -12.45
C LEU A 225 -33.99 30.81 -11.79
N ASN A 226 -33.54 31.90 -11.17
CA ASN A 226 -34.36 32.89 -10.48
C ASN A 226 -33.97 34.33 -10.86
N GLY A 227 -34.93 35.25 -10.75
CA GLY A 227 -34.70 36.67 -11.03
C GLY A 227 -34.31 36.88 -12.50
N ASN A 228 -33.15 37.48 -12.71
CA ASN A 228 -32.58 37.75 -14.04
C ASN A 228 -31.69 36.62 -14.59
N ALA A 229 -31.48 35.52 -13.84
CA ALA A 229 -30.63 34.43 -14.28
C ALA A 229 -31.21 33.72 -15.53
N SER A 230 -30.38 33.51 -16.54
CA SER A 230 -30.78 33.00 -17.85
C SER A 230 -29.67 32.21 -18.54
N GLN A 231 -30.05 31.33 -19.46
CA GLN A 231 -29.12 30.66 -20.36
C GLN A 231 -28.80 31.56 -21.57
N VAL A 232 -27.51 31.73 -21.91
CA VAL A 232 -27.09 32.47 -23.10
C VAL A 232 -25.97 31.73 -23.81
N GLY A 233 -26.25 31.09 -24.95
CA GLY A 233 -25.21 30.57 -25.85
C GLY A 233 -24.22 29.56 -25.24
N GLY A 234 -24.66 28.77 -24.25
CA GLY A 234 -23.81 27.82 -23.52
C GLY A 234 -23.26 28.34 -22.19
N VAL A 235 -23.46 29.61 -21.83
CA VAL A 235 -23.11 30.13 -20.49
C VAL A 235 -24.34 30.38 -19.62
N LEU A 236 -24.17 30.24 -18.31
CA LEU A 236 -25.13 30.64 -17.29
C LEU A 236 -24.92 32.12 -16.95
N ARG A 237 -25.79 32.98 -17.46
CA ARG A 237 -25.77 34.43 -17.20
C ARG A 237 -26.61 34.74 -15.98
N LEU A 238 -25.96 35.06 -14.86
CA LEU A 238 -26.63 35.35 -13.58
C LEU A 238 -27.33 36.71 -13.60
N THR A 239 -26.70 37.72 -14.20
CA THR A 239 -27.36 38.96 -14.61
C THR A 239 -26.85 39.42 -15.99
N PRO A 240 -27.69 40.14 -16.76
CA PRO A 240 -27.23 40.91 -17.91
C PRO A 240 -26.66 42.26 -17.46
N ALA A 241 -25.80 42.85 -18.30
CA ALA A 241 -25.23 44.20 -18.19
C ALA A 241 -26.31 45.31 -18.30
N GLN A 242 -27.22 45.35 -17.33
CA GLN A 242 -28.30 46.32 -17.17
C GLN A 242 -28.35 46.73 -15.69
N THR A 243 -28.90 47.90 -15.38
CA THR A 243 -28.90 48.43 -14.00
C THR A 243 -29.94 47.73 -13.12
N MET A 244 -29.68 47.63 -11.82
CA MET A 244 -30.63 47.12 -10.82
C MET A 244 -31.15 45.71 -11.14
N GLN A 245 -30.25 44.79 -11.51
CA GLN A 245 -30.59 43.37 -11.75
C GLN A 245 -30.16 42.51 -10.55
N ALA A 246 -30.86 41.39 -10.36
CA ALA A 246 -30.48 40.36 -9.40
C ALA A 246 -30.90 38.99 -9.95
N GLY A 247 -30.01 38.01 -9.88
CA GLY A 247 -30.30 36.64 -10.31
C GLY A 247 -29.59 35.60 -9.47
N SER A 248 -30.15 34.40 -9.45
CA SER A 248 -29.52 33.24 -8.84
C SER A 248 -29.84 31.97 -9.62
N ALA A 249 -28.97 30.98 -9.48
CA ALA A 249 -29.10 29.67 -10.10
C ALA A 249 -28.62 28.62 -9.12
N PHE A 250 -29.54 27.76 -8.66
CA PHE A 250 -29.27 26.67 -7.73
C PHE A 250 -29.55 25.33 -8.38
N PHE A 251 -28.74 24.31 -8.10
CA PHE A 251 -29.05 22.94 -8.52
C PHE A 251 -30.33 22.45 -7.84
N ASN A 252 -31.16 21.72 -8.59
CA ASN A 252 -32.49 21.29 -8.13
C ASN A 252 -32.42 20.29 -6.96
N THR A 253 -31.29 19.57 -6.84
CA THR A 253 -31.02 18.59 -5.79
C THR A 253 -29.99 19.18 -4.81
N PRO A 254 -30.26 19.21 -3.49
CA PRO A 254 -29.25 19.53 -2.48
C PRO A 254 -28.37 18.29 -2.23
N PHE A 255 -27.17 18.50 -1.70
CA PHE A 255 -26.33 17.41 -1.17
C PHE A 255 -26.28 17.47 0.36
N ASP A 256 -26.14 16.30 0.99
CA ASP A 256 -26.17 16.18 2.44
C ASP A 256 -24.85 16.64 3.08
N ILE A 257 -24.98 17.40 4.18
CA ILE A 257 -23.88 18.01 4.91
C ILE A 257 -23.96 17.55 6.37
N ASN A 258 -22.85 17.01 6.85
CA ASN A 258 -22.61 16.81 8.27
C ASN A 258 -21.26 17.44 8.61
N GLY A 259 -20.84 17.39 9.88
CA GLY A 259 -19.55 17.93 10.36
C GLY A 259 -18.30 17.25 9.77
N ASN A 260 -18.43 16.49 8.68
CA ASN A 260 -17.35 15.83 7.97
C ASN A 260 -17.52 15.93 6.44
N THR A 261 -18.53 16.62 5.91
CA THR A 261 -18.72 16.74 4.44
C THR A 261 -17.75 17.78 3.87
N SER A 262 -16.62 17.28 3.37
CA SER A 262 -15.68 18.04 2.55
C SER A 262 -16.22 18.20 1.14
N PHE A 263 -15.78 19.26 0.43
CA PHE A 263 -16.08 19.43 -0.99
C PHE A 263 -14.92 20.09 -1.74
N GLN A 264 -14.87 19.86 -3.05
CA GLN A 264 -14.02 20.60 -3.98
C GLN A 264 -14.89 21.02 -5.16
N THR A 265 -14.90 22.32 -5.47
CA THR A 265 -15.54 22.84 -6.68
C THR A 265 -14.51 23.58 -7.53
N ARG A 266 -14.69 23.49 -8.84
CA ARG A 266 -14.03 24.33 -9.83
C ARG A 266 -15.09 24.90 -10.75
N PHE A 267 -14.98 26.19 -11.07
CA PHE A 267 -15.76 26.79 -12.14
C PHE A 267 -14.94 27.84 -12.86
N ARG A 268 -15.31 28.09 -14.11
CA ARG A 268 -14.79 29.17 -14.93
C ARG A 268 -15.87 30.23 -15.10
N PHE A 269 -15.51 31.49 -14.96
CA PHE A 269 -16.45 32.61 -15.04
C PHE A 269 -15.86 33.77 -15.83
N ARG A 270 -16.70 34.72 -16.24
CA ARG A 270 -16.31 35.91 -16.96
C ARG A 270 -17.19 37.08 -16.54
N LEU A 271 -16.56 38.17 -16.09
CA LEU A 271 -17.22 39.43 -15.78
C LEU A 271 -16.76 40.48 -16.80
N GLY A 272 -17.70 41.09 -17.52
CA GLY A 272 -17.35 42.04 -18.58
C GLY A 272 -18.54 42.58 -19.38
N GLU A 273 -18.29 43.04 -20.61
CA GLU A 273 -19.29 43.55 -21.60
C GLU A 273 -20.17 44.75 -21.16
N GLY A 274 -20.12 45.17 -19.89
CA GLY A 274 -20.80 46.35 -19.35
C GLY A 274 -19.92 47.61 -19.34
N ASN A 275 -19.70 48.22 -18.17
CA ASN A 275 -18.95 49.49 -18.02
C ASN A 275 -17.42 49.38 -18.20
N GLY A 276 -16.94 48.43 -18.99
CA GLY A 276 -15.52 48.05 -19.08
C GLY A 276 -14.98 47.66 -17.70
N VAL A 277 -13.75 48.07 -17.39
CA VAL A 277 -13.08 47.86 -16.08
C VAL A 277 -13.78 48.54 -14.88
N ASN A 278 -14.90 49.24 -15.10
CA ASN A 278 -15.73 49.86 -14.05
C ASN A 278 -17.13 49.21 -13.95
N GLY A 279 -17.28 47.98 -14.44
CA GLY A 279 -18.47 47.14 -14.21
C GLY A 279 -18.67 46.80 -12.73
N ALA A 280 -19.91 46.43 -12.38
CA ALA A 280 -20.36 46.22 -11.01
C ALA A 280 -21.58 45.28 -10.97
N ASP A 281 -21.93 44.68 -9.83
CA ASP A 281 -21.24 44.81 -8.53
C ASP A 281 -20.39 43.57 -8.26
N GLY A 282 -20.90 42.37 -8.55
CA GLY A 282 -20.15 41.12 -8.47
C GLY A 282 -21.05 39.89 -8.48
N PHE A 283 -20.49 38.73 -8.15
CA PHE A 283 -21.24 37.50 -7.94
C PHE A 283 -20.71 36.70 -6.75
N THR A 284 -21.47 35.68 -6.34
CA THR A 284 -21.07 34.74 -5.30
C THR A 284 -21.28 33.29 -5.75
N PHE A 285 -20.42 32.39 -5.29
CA PHE A 285 -20.71 30.95 -5.22
C PHE A 285 -21.27 30.63 -3.83
N ILE A 286 -22.36 29.86 -3.75
CA ILE A 286 -23.16 29.69 -2.53
C ILE A 286 -23.38 28.21 -2.21
N LEU A 287 -23.22 27.86 -0.93
CA LEU A 287 -23.90 26.73 -0.29
C LEU A 287 -24.99 27.29 0.64
N GLN A 288 -26.25 26.88 0.46
CA GLN A 288 -27.36 27.36 1.30
C GLN A 288 -28.46 26.34 1.58
N ASN A 289 -29.06 26.45 2.76
CA ASN A 289 -30.23 25.69 3.21
C ASN A 289 -31.29 26.67 3.75
N SER A 290 -31.55 27.73 2.97
CA SER A 290 -32.53 28.77 3.29
C SER A 290 -33.96 28.23 3.16
N ALA A 291 -34.93 28.90 3.80
CA ALA A 291 -36.34 28.52 3.70
C ALA A 291 -36.94 28.65 2.27
N ALA A 292 -36.25 29.34 1.36
CA ALA A 292 -36.64 29.44 -0.05
C ALA A 292 -36.15 28.24 -0.91
N GLY A 293 -35.17 27.47 -0.40
CA GLY A 293 -34.54 26.36 -1.11
C GLY A 293 -33.97 26.81 -2.46
N VAL A 294 -34.28 26.06 -3.52
CA VAL A 294 -33.89 26.37 -4.91
C VAL A 294 -34.38 27.73 -5.42
N ASN A 295 -35.39 28.34 -4.79
CA ASN A 295 -35.94 29.64 -5.17
C ASN A 295 -35.27 30.84 -4.47
N ALA A 296 -34.18 30.61 -3.74
CA ALA A 296 -33.49 31.64 -2.97
C ALA A 296 -32.92 32.74 -3.87
N LEU A 297 -33.28 34.00 -3.58
CA LEU A 297 -32.81 35.18 -4.31
C LEU A 297 -32.73 36.38 -3.36
N GLY A 298 -31.62 37.11 -3.45
CA GLY A 298 -31.38 38.37 -2.76
C GLY A 298 -31.48 39.61 -3.65
N GLY A 299 -31.06 40.74 -3.10
CA GLY A 299 -31.19 42.07 -3.69
C GLY A 299 -30.16 42.42 -4.77
N THR A 300 -30.42 43.54 -5.43
CA THR A 300 -29.63 44.16 -6.50
C THR A 300 -28.37 44.88 -5.99
N GLY A 301 -27.49 45.31 -6.92
CA GLY A 301 -26.22 45.95 -6.58
C GLY A 301 -25.31 45.08 -5.71
N GLY A 302 -24.49 45.70 -4.87
CA GLY A 302 -23.61 45.07 -3.87
C GLY A 302 -24.32 44.22 -2.79
N SER A 303 -25.61 43.93 -2.94
CA SER A 303 -26.27 42.81 -2.26
C SER A 303 -26.11 41.48 -3.04
N LEU A 304 -25.53 41.52 -4.25
CA LEU A 304 -25.05 40.40 -5.09
C LEU A 304 -26.05 39.27 -5.36
N GLY A 305 -27.35 39.54 -5.35
CA GLY A 305 -28.39 38.50 -5.41
C GLY A 305 -28.38 37.55 -4.20
N TYR A 306 -27.66 37.90 -3.13
CA TYR A 306 -27.35 37.08 -1.95
C TYR A 306 -27.94 37.69 -0.66
N GLY A 307 -27.73 38.99 -0.45
CA GLY A 307 -28.18 39.74 0.72
C GLY A 307 -29.42 40.59 0.50
N ILE A 308 -29.68 41.53 1.42
CA ILE A 308 -30.81 42.47 1.36
C ILE A 308 -30.37 43.76 0.69
N ASP A 309 -31.16 44.30 -0.25
CA ASP A 309 -31.00 45.65 -0.80
C ASP A 309 -32.06 46.62 -0.25
N LEU A 310 -32.21 47.80 -0.86
CA LEU A 310 -33.19 48.81 -0.45
C LEU A 310 -34.64 48.55 -0.91
N SER A 311 -34.91 47.41 -1.58
CA SER A 311 -36.26 47.02 -1.98
C SER A 311 -37.09 46.57 -0.77
N PRO A 312 -38.34 47.02 -0.61
CA PRO A 312 -39.18 46.69 0.56
C PRO A 312 -39.54 45.20 0.67
N ASN A 313 -39.25 44.40 -0.36
CA ASN A 313 -39.49 42.95 -0.40
C ASN A 313 -38.18 42.13 -0.51
N SER A 314 -37.01 42.74 -0.33
CA SER A 314 -35.72 42.04 -0.46
C SER A 314 -35.52 41.02 0.66
N THR A 315 -35.04 39.82 0.31
CA THR A 315 -34.79 38.72 1.26
C THR A 315 -33.32 38.30 1.25
N ALA A 316 -32.73 38.06 2.43
CA ALA A 316 -31.40 37.46 2.53
C ALA A 316 -31.47 35.95 2.23
N ILE A 317 -30.50 35.42 1.48
CA ILE A 317 -30.23 33.97 1.39
C ILE A 317 -29.54 33.56 2.70
N GLY A 318 -30.31 33.40 3.79
CA GLY A 318 -29.83 32.96 5.11
C GLY A 318 -29.50 31.45 5.18
N ARG A 319 -28.88 31.00 6.29
CA ARG A 319 -28.36 29.62 6.46
C ARG A 319 -27.42 29.23 5.32
N SER A 320 -26.38 30.04 5.15
CA SER A 320 -25.55 30.04 3.93
C SER A 320 -24.09 30.40 4.20
N LEU A 321 -23.21 29.77 3.43
CA LEU A 321 -21.81 30.17 3.25
C LEU A 321 -21.66 30.60 1.80
N ALA A 322 -21.08 31.78 1.56
CA ALA A 322 -20.86 32.30 0.22
C ALA A 322 -19.42 32.78 0.02
N ILE A 323 -18.88 32.51 -1.17
CA ILE A 323 -17.59 33.01 -1.62
C ILE A 323 -17.89 34.08 -2.68
N GLU A 324 -17.55 35.32 -2.34
CA GLU A 324 -17.79 36.53 -3.12
C GLU A 324 -16.64 36.81 -4.09
N PHE A 325 -16.98 37.34 -5.26
CA PHE A 325 -16.06 37.83 -6.29
C PHE A 325 -16.53 39.25 -6.64
N ASP A 326 -15.98 40.22 -5.91
CA ASP A 326 -16.37 41.63 -5.94
C ASP A 326 -15.63 42.41 -7.04
N THR A 327 -16.37 43.27 -7.73
CA THR A 327 -15.89 44.18 -8.79
C THR A 327 -16.20 45.65 -8.52
N TYR A 328 -16.81 46.02 -7.38
CA TYR A 328 -17.23 47.37 -7.09
C TYR A 328 -17.13 47.76 -5.62
N ARG A 329 -16.49 48.89 -5.35
CA ARG A 329 -16.22 49.34 -3.98
C ARG A 329 -17.43 50.04 -3.34
N ASN A 330 -18.22 49.34 -2.54
CA ASN A 330 -19.21 49.92 -1.64
C ASN A 330 -18.51 50.56 -0.41
N PRO A 331 -19.22 51.36 0.42
CA PRO A 331 -18.58 52.17 1.46
C PRO A 331 -17.82 51.42 2.58
N ASN A 332 -18.05 50.11 2.73
CA ASN A 332 -17.40 49.29 3.75
C ASN A 332 -16.14 48.57 3.22
N ASP A 333 -15.89 48.60 1.91
CA ASP A 333 -14.96 47.66 1.28
C ASP A 333 -13.55 48.25 1.11
N LEU A 334 -12.57 47.35 1.12
CA LEU A 334 -11.17 47.72 0.99
C LEU A 334 -10.88 48.29 -0.41
N ASN A 335 -11.40 47.63 -1.44
CA ASN A 335 -11.36 48.00 -2.86
C ASN A 335 -12.53 47.31 -3.58
N GLY A 336 -12.64 47.51 -4.90
CA GLY A 336 -13.63 46.87 -5.78
C GLY A 336 -13.01 45.81 -6.71
N ASN A 337 -12.12 44.97 -6.18
CA ASN A 337 -11.47 43.87 -6.92
C ASN A 337 -10.92 42.84 -5.93
N HIS A 338 -11.83 42.10 -5.29
CA HIS A 338 -11.47 41.20 -4.20
C HIS A 338 -12.31 39.91 -4.16
N VAL A 339 -11.83 38.95 -3.38
CA VAL A 339 -12.56 37.72 -3.06
C VAL A 339 -12.79 37.68 -1.55
N ALA A 340 -13.99 37.32 -1.10
CA ALA A 340 -14.31 37.29 0.32
C ALA A 340 -15.16 36.08 0.72
N VAL A 341 -15.18 35.79 2.02
CA VAL A 341 -16.13 34.85 2.63
C VAL A 341 -17.22 35.63 3.35
N LEU A 342 -18.46 35.36 2.98
CA LEU A 342 -19.69 35.91 3.55
C LEU A 342 -20.52 34.80 4.19
N GLN A 343 -21.40 35.16 5.14
CA GLN A 343 -22.29 34.21 5.81
C GLN A 343 -23.71 34.76 5.94
N ASN A 344 -24.68 33.83 5.94
CA ASN A 344 -26.09 34.07 6.28
C ASN A 344 -26.80 35.21 5.52
N GLY A 345 -26.37 35.48 4.28
CA GLY A 345 -26.95 36.53 3.44
C GLY A 345 -26.57 37.95 3.87
N ASN A 346 -25.45 38.12 4.60
CA ASN A 346 -24.93 39.43 4.96
C ASN A 346 -23.72 39.80 4.08
N ALA A 347 -23.97 40.47 2.95
CA ALA A 347 -22.91 40.97 2.06
C ALA A 347 -22.02 42.05 2.71
N ALA A 348 -22.51 42.76 3.73
CA ALA A 348 -21.74 43.80 4.42
C ALA A 348 -20.78 43.27 5.50
N GLN A 349 -20.58 41.95 5.61
CA GLN A 349 -19.75 41.33 6.66
C GLN A 349 -18.79 40.28 6.08
N ILE A 350 -17.59 40.75 5.77
CA ILE A 350 -16.46 39.95 5.31
C ILE A 350 -15.82 39.21 6.50
N TYR A 351 -15.72 37.89 6.42
CA TYR A 351 -15.09 37.02 7.44
C TYR A 351 -13.63 36.68 7.12
N ALA A 352 -13.30 36.59 5.84
CA ALA A 352 -11.95 36.44 5.31
C ALA A 352 -11.88 37.11 3.94
N ILE A 353 -10.70 37.57 3.53
CA ILE A 353 -10.51 38.33 2.29
C ILE A 353 -9.23 37.90 1.55
N GLY A 354 -9.30 37.87 0.22
CA GLY A 354 -8.20 37.54 -0.69
C GLY A 354 -8.11 38.57 -1.82
N MET A 355 -6.88 38.85 -2.24
CA MET A 355 -6.58 39.91 -3.21
C MET A 355 -5.99 39.30 -4.49
N PRO A 356 -6.76 39.19 -5.59
CA PRO A 356 -6.22 38.74 -6.86
C PRO A 356 -5.23 39.77 -7.41
N SER A 357 -4.17 39.30 -8.08
CA SER A 357 -3.15 40.15 -8.71
C SER A 357 -3.54 40.65 -10.10
N PHE A 358 -4.80 40.43 -10.50
CA PHE A 358 -5.39 40.77 -11.79
C PHE A 358 -6.83 41.29 -11.58
N ASP A 359 -7.37 41.91 -12.62
CA ASP A 359 -8.72 42.51 -12.64
C ASP A 359 -9.77 41.44 -12.91
N LEU A 360 -10.67 41.21 -11.94
CA LEU A 360 -11.79 40.26 -12.02
C LEU A 360 -12.81 40.66 -13.10
N ASN A 361 -12.85 41.94 -13.47
CA ASN A 361 -13.79 42.58 -14.38
C ASN A 361 -13.16 42.89 -15.76
N SER A 362 -12.01 42.28 -16.04
CA SER A 362 -11.22 42.46 -17.27
C SER A 362 -11.89 41.95 -18.55
N GLY A 363 -12.98 41.19 -18.45
CA GLY A 363 -13.58 40.45 -19.57
C GLY A 363 -12.82 39.16 -19.95
N ASN A 364 -11.70 38.86 -19.28
CA ASN A 364 -11.02 37.57 -19.40
C ASN A 364 -11.83 36.47 -18.67
N ALA A 365 -11.68 35.23 -19.11
CA ALA A 365 -12.32 34.07 -18.49
C ALA A 365 -11.42 33.46 -17.41
N ILE A 366 -11.83 33.60 -16.15
CA ILE A 366 -11.07 33.30 -14.94
C ILE A 366 -11.50 31.94 -14.38
N ASN A 367 -10.54 31.15 -13.90
CA ASN A 367 -10.79 29.89 -13.19
C ASN A 367 -10.77 30.14 -11.68
N ALA A 368 -11.78 29.63 -10.97
CA ALA A 368 -11.83 29.52 -9.53
C ALA A 368 -11.78 28.06 -9.08
N TRP A 369 -11.15 27.82 -7.94
CA TRP A 369 -11.28 26.58 -7.17
C TRP A 369 -11.60 26.93 -5.73
N ILE A 370 -12.55 26.21 -5.13
CA ILE A 370 -12.88 26.32 -3.71
C ILE A 370 -12.80 24.92 -3.11
N ASP A 371 -11.87 24.73 -2.18
CA ASP A 371 -11.72 23.50 -1.41
C ASP A 371 -12.26 23.74 0.00
N TYR A 372 -13.02 22.79 0.53
CA TYR A 372 -13.37 22.72 1.94
C TYR A 372 -12.98 21.35 2.51
N ASP A 373 -12.11 21.36 3.51
CA ASP A 373 -11.68 20.17 4.26
C ASP A 373 -12.32 20.18 5.65
N ALA A 374 -13.36 19.37 5.82
CA ALA A 374 -14.11 19.24 7.05
C ALA A 374 -13.34 18.52 8.17
N ALA A 375 -12.24 17.82 7.89
CA ALA A 375 -11.43 17.18 8.92
C ALA A 375 -10.66 18.20 9.79
N ILE A 376 -10.52 19.43 9.29
CA ILE A 376 -9.81 20.56 9.91
C ILE A 376 -10.58 21.89 9.78
N ASP A 377 -11.88 21.83 9.49
CA ASP A 377 -12.78 22.98 9.26
C ASP A 377 -12.20 24.04 8.30
N GLN A 378 -11.49 23.65 7.22
CA GLN A 378 -10.66 24.58 6.45
C GLN A 378 -11.15 24.82 5.02
N LEU A 379 -11.65 26.03 4.78
CA LEU A 379 -11.98 26.56 3.46
C LEU A 379 -10.75 27.24 2.82
N LYS A 380 -10.50 27.00 1.53
CA LYS A 380 -9.48 27.68 0.70
C LYS A 380 -10.07 28.08 -0.65
N VAL A 381 -9.71 29.27 -1.13
CA VAL A 381 -10.07 29.75 -2.47
C VAL A 381 -8.81 30.05 -3.28
N PHE A 382 -8.82 29.63 -4.55
CA PHE A 382 -7.73 29.83 -5.50
C PHE A 382 -8.28 30.47 -6.78
N LEU A 383 -7.50 31.35 -7.42
CA LEU A 383 -7.88 32.05 -8.65
C LEU A 383 -6.74 32.04 -9.68
N SER A 384 -7.08 31.90 -10.96
CA SER A 384 -6.10 31.87 -12.07
C SER A 384 -6.74 32.30 -13.39
N GLU A 385 -6.07 33.14 -14.18
CA GLU A 385 -6.43 33.38 -15.59
C GLU A 385 -6.08 32.18 -16.49
N THR A 386 -5.44 31.14 -15.94
CA THR A 386 -5.12 29.90 -16.66
C THR A 386 -5.91 28.70 -16.14
N ALA A 387 -5.97 27.63 -16.92
CA ALA A 387 -6.62 26.38 -16.51
C ALA A 387 -5.87 25.58 -15.41
N ILE A 388 -4.79 26.12 -14.85
CA ILE A 388 -3.95 25.48 -13.83
C ILE A 388 -4.24 26.11 -12.46
N LYS A 389 -4.53 25.26 -11.46
CA LYS A 389 -4.74 25.64 -10.06
C LYS A 389 -3.43 26.11 -9.43
N PRO A 390 -3.38 27.31 -8.81
CA PRO A 390 -2.22 27.75 -8.04
C PRO A 390 -1.96 26.88 -6.81
N ASN A 391 -0.69 26.71 -6.43
CA ASN A 391 -0.31 25.99 -5.20
C ASN A 391 -0.52 26.83 -3.91
N VAL A 392 -0.91 28.10 -4.04
CA VAL A 392 -1.15 29.03 -2.93
C VAL A 392 -2.58 29.55 -3.04
N ALA A 393 -3.36 29.38 -1.97
CA ALA A 393 -4.70 29.92 -1.89
C ALA A 393 -4.63 31.45 -1.72
N ILE A 394 -5.49 32.19 -2.44
CA ILE A 394 -5.62 33.64 -2.28
C ILE A 394 -6.38 34.02 -1.00
N LEU A 395 -7.16 33.08 -0.46
CA LEU A 395 -7.94 33.19 0.76
C LEU A 395 -7.92 31.82 1.45
N SER A 396 -7.74 31.81 2.77
CA SER A 396 -7.93 30.63 3.62
C SER A 396 -8.72 31.05 4.87
N TYR A 397 -9.69 30.23 5.29
CA TYR A 397 -10.60 30.54 6.38
C TYR A 397 -11.00 29.27 7.15
N THR A 398 -11.12 29.35 8.48
CA THR A 398 -11.55 28.23 9.31
C THR A 398 -13.01 28.39 9.72
N VAL A 399 -13.84 27.39 9.43
CA VAL A 399 -15.30 27.44 9.53
C VAL A 399 -15.91 26.03 9.60
N ASP A 400 -16.77 25.79 10.59
CA ASP A 400 -17.69 24.64 10.57
C ASP A 400 -18.82 24.95 9.58
N LEU A 401 -18.80 24.29 8.43
CA LEU A 401 -19.84 24.41 7.40
C LEU A 401 -21.21 23.96 7.91
N SER A 402 -21.26 22.89 8.70
CA SER A 402 -22.49 22.27 9.20
C SER A 402 -23.21 23.16 10.22
N ALA A 403 -22.47 23.93 11.03
CA ALA A 403 -23.04 24.95 11.92
C ALA A 403 -23.73 26.10 11.16
N ILE A 404 -23.36 26.36 9.90
CA ILE A 404 -23.92 27.44 9.08
C ILE A 404 -25.12 26.99 8.25
N VAL A 405 -24.98 25.91 7.48
CA VAL A 405 -26.03 25.44 6.55
C VAL A 405 -26.89 24.31 7.15
N GLY A 406 -26.36 23.55 8.09
CA GLY A 406 -27.04 22.41 8.72
C GLY A 406 -26.76 21.09 8.02
N ASP A 407 -27.83 20.31 7.87
CA ASP A 407 -27.88 18.91 7.45
C ASP A 407 -27.69 18.67 5.93
N ARG A 408 -27.72 19.73 5.12
CA ARG A 408 -27.59 19.71 3.66
C ARG A 408 -27.39 21.12 3.10
N ALA A 409 -27.03 21.25 1.84
CA ALA A 409 -27.12 22.51 1.10
C ALA A 409 -27.46 22.33 -0.38
N PHE A 410 -28.17 23.31 -0.94
CA PHE A 410 -28.18 23.58 -2.37
C PHE A 410 -26.89 24.31 -2.75
N VAL A 411 -26.22 23.85 -3.80
CA VAL A 411 -25.12 24.56 -4.45
C VAL A 411 -25.67 25.45 -5.55
N GLY A 412 -25.07 26.63 -5.71
CA GLY A 412 -25.43 27.54 -6.79
C GLY A 412 -24.59 28.79 -6.82
N PHE A 413 -25.07 29.76 -7.57
CA PHE A 413 -24.50 31.10 -7.66
C PHE A 413 -25.59 32.16 -7.52
N SER A 414 -25.22 33.35 -7.08
CA SER A 414 -26.05 34.56 -7.25
C SER A 414 -25.21 35.74 -7.70
N ALA A 415 -25.83 36.72 -8.35
CA ALA A 415 -25.14 37.92 -8.79
C ALA A 415 -26.07 39.14 -8.82
N GLY A 416 -25.49 40.34 -8.80
CA GLY A 416 -26.23 41.60 -8.73
C GLY A 416 -25.54 42.76 -9.43
N THR A 417 -26.34 43.67 -9.98
CA THR A 417 -25.88 44.93 -10.60
C THR A 417 -26.66 46.11 -10.03
N GLY A 418 -25.98 47.24 -9.85
CA GLY A 418 -26.52 48.46 -9.28
C GLY A 418 -26.64 49.57 -10.33
N GLY A 419 -25.96 50.68 -10.10
CA GLY A 419 -25.85 51.80 -11.04
C GLY A 419 -24.74 51.62 -12.10
N ALA A 420 -23.75 50.77 -11.81
CA ALA A 420 -22.80 50.24 -12.78
C ALA A 420 -23.10 48.74 -13.01
N VAL A 421 -22.60 48.18 -14.11
CA VAL A 421 -23.06 46.89 -14.63
C VAL A 421 -21.95 46.10 -15.33
N ASN A 422 -22.01 44.77 -15.23
CA ASN A 422 -21.34 43.81 -16.11
C ASN A 422 -22.28 42.63 -16.43
N ASN A 423 -21.99 41.88 -17.50
CA ASN A 423 -22.53 40.52 -17.67
C ASN A 423 -21.80 39.63 -16.66
N GLN A 424 -22.56 38.82 -15.93
CA GLN A 424 -22.06 38.00 -14.81
C GLN A 424 -22.23 36.52 -15.18
N ASP A 425 -21.27 36.00 -15.96
CA ASP A 425 -21.40 34.71 -16.65
C ASP A 425 -20.55 33.61 -16.01
N ILE A 426 -21.16 32.44 -15.78
CA ILE A 426 -20.45 31.20 -15.45
C ILE A 426 -20.38 30.34 -16.72
N GLU A 427 -19.18 29.91 -17.09
CA GLU A 427 -18.91 29.14 -18.31
C GLU A 427 -19.03 27.62 -18.08
N ASN A 428 -18.61 27.11 -16.92
CA ASN A 428 -18.71 25.70 -16.54
C ASN A 428 -18.72 25.50 -15.01
N ILE A 429 -19.03 24.29 -14.53
CA ILE A 429 -18.79 23.88 -13.13
C ILE A 429 -18.52 22.37 -12.98
N GLU A 430 -17.47 22.04 -12.23
CA GLU A 430 -17.12 20.72 -11.71
C GLU A 430 -17.36 20.77 -10.18
N LEU A 431 -18.19 19.89 -9.60
CA LEU A 431 -18.35 19.73 -8.15
C LEU A 431 -18.12 18.27 -7.73
N VAL A 432 -17.26 18.08 -6.73
CA VAL A 432 -17.05 16.81 -6.02
C VAL A 432 -17.32 17.03 -4.54
N THR A 433 -18.11 16.15 -3.94
CA THR A 433 -18.37 16.10 -2.49
C THR A 433 -17.82 14.80 -1.93
N SER A 434 -17.38 14.83 -0.67
CA SER A 434 -16.80 13.65 -0.01
C SER A 434 -17.07 13.71 1.49
N ILE A 435 -17.76 12.71 2.03
CA ILE A 435 -18.03 12.62 3.47
C ILE A 435 -16.85 11.95 4.15
N VAL A 436 -16.08 12.71 4.93
CA VAL A 436 -14.92 12.22 5.70
C VAL A 436 -15.43 11.56 6.99
N THR A 437 -16.23 10.50 6.85
CA THR A 437 -16.96 9.86 7.97
C THR A 437 -16.05 9.70 9.20
N PRO A 438 -16.52 10.12 10.40
CA PRO A 438 -15.71 10.02 11.60
C PRO A 438 -15.72 8.54 11.97
N ASP A 439 -14.63 7.84 11.61
CA ASP A 439 -14.70 6.41 11.36
C ASP A 439 -15.24 5.66 12.58
N SER A 440 -16.42 5.08 12.36
CA SER A 440 -17.18 4.25 13.30
C SER A 440 -17.18 2.78 12.85
N GLY A 441 -16.55 2.49 11.71
CA GLY A 441 -15.89 1.21 11.53
C GLY A 441 -14.72 1.10 12.50
N THR A 442 -14.36 -0.12 12.86
CA THR A 442 -13.00 -0.40 13.32
C THR A 442 -12.10 -0.33 12.09
N GLY A 443 -11.46 0.82 11.88
CA GLY A 443 -10.57 1.04 10.74
C GLY A 443 -9.63 -0.14 10.49
N THR A 444 -9.40 -0.45 9.21
CA THR A 444 -8.77 -1.71 8.78
C THR A 444 -7.47 -1.97 9.54
N PRO A 445 -7.34 -3.11 10.27
CA PRO A 445 -6.09 -3.46 10.93
C PRO A 445 -4.97 -3.49 9.89
N GLY A 446 -3.98 -2.60 10.07
CA GLY A 446 -2.87 -2.47 9.16
C GLY A 446 -1.99 -3.73 9.13
N THR A 447 -1.18 -3.86 8.09
CA THR A 447 -0.21 -4.96 7.96
C THR A 447 1.12 -4.64 8.65
N GLY A 448 1.07 -3.85 9.72
CA GLY A 448 2.23 -3.46 10.50
C GLY A 448 2.91 -4.64 11.19
N ASN A 449 4.22 -4.51 11.38
CA ASN A 449 5.11 -5.52 11.93
C ASN A 449 5.81 -5.07 13.23
N GLY A 450 5.63 -3.81 13.65
CA GLY A 450 6.30 -3.22 14.81
C GLY A 450 7.15 -1.99 14.45
N LEU A 451 7.96 -1.53 15.40
CA LEU A 451 8.97 -0.48 15.19
C LEU A 451 10.37 -1.07 15.21
N LYS A 452 11.31 -0.47 14.47
CA LYS A 452 12.74 -0.77 14.57
C LYS A 452 13.25 -0.23 15.90
N GLY A 453 13.50 -1.12 16.87
CA GLY A 453 14.16 -0.81 18.13
C GLY A 453 15.66 -0.98 18.04
N GLU A 454 16.39 0.11 18.29
CA GLU A 454 17.85 0.14 18.48
C GLU A 454 18.15 0.16 19.98
N TYR A 455 18.85 -0.86 20.49
CA TYR A 455 19.16 -1.04 21.92
C TYR A 455 20.65 -0.82 22.19
N PHE A 456 20.97 0.06 23.15
CA PHE A 456 22.32 0.52 23.42
C PHE A 456 22.73 0.23 24.88
N ASP A 457 23.99 -0.18 25.11
CA ASP A 457 24.56 -0.43 26.45
C ASP A 457 24.99 0.85 27.19
N ASN A 458 24.35 1.97 26.86
CA ASN A 458 24.53 3.25 27.52
C ASN A 458 23.32 4.16 27.33
N ARG A 459 23.21 5.15 28.21
CA ARG A 459 22.13 6.16 28.26
C ARG A 459 22.14 7.19 27.10
N ASP A 460 23.21 7.28 26.31
CA ASP A 460 23.42 8.33 25.30
C ASP A 460 23.36 7.88 23.82
N PHE A 461 22.91 6.65 23.58
CA PHE A 461 22.73 6.05 22.24
C PHE A 461 24.03 5.86 21.44
N THR A 462 25.17 5.59 22.10
CA THR A 462 26.47 5.47 21.41
C THR A 462 27.02 4.04 21.26
N ASP A 463 26.64 3.08 22.11
CA ASP A 463 27.10 1.68 22.00
C ASP A 463 25.95 0.72 21.62
N LEU A 464 25.72 0.55 20.32
CA LEU A 464 24.61 -0.23 19.77
C LEU A 464 24.87 -1.75 19.84
N ILE A 465 24.12 -2.45 20.69
CA ILE A 465 24.24 -3.90 20.90
C ILE A 465 23.38 -4.70 19.92
N VAL A 466 22.12 -4.30 19.75
CA VAL A 466 21.18 -4.99 18.88
C VAL A 466 20.18 -4.03 18.26
N THR A 467 19.87 -4.25 16.99
CA THR A 467 18.65 -3.75 16.34
C THR A 467 17.68 -4.92 16.21
N ARG A 468 16.41 -4.72 16.50
CA ARG A 468 15.33 -5.67 16.19
C ARG A 468 14.06 -4.94 15.77
N ILE A 469 13.03 -5.69 15.38
CA ILE A 469 11.67 -5.14 15.24
C ILE A 469 10.89 -5.55 16.48
N ASP A 470 10.41 -4.57 17.24
CA ASP A 470 9.57 -4.77 18.42
C ASP A 470 8.10 -4.62 18.00
N PRO A 471 7.27 -5.68 18.09
CA PRO A 471 5.88 -5.64 17.62
C PRO A 471 5.05 -4.52 18.26
N THR A 472 5.29 -4.23 19.55
CA THR A 472 4.75 -3.07 20.26
C THR A 472 5.81 -2.57 21.25
N VAL A 473 5.81 -1.27 21.56
CA VAL A 473 6.57 -0.74 22.70
C VAL A 473 5.71 -0.88 23.94
N ASN A 474 5.80 -2.03 24.60
CA ASN A 474 5.08 -2.32 25.85
C ASN A 474 5.93 -3.22 26.75
N PHE A 475 7.01 -2.62 27.26
CA PHE A 475 8.03 -3.29 28.05
C PHE A 475 7.91 -2.97 29.52
N ASP A 476 8.30 -3.96 30.32
CA ASP A 476 8.37 -3.95 31.77
C ASP A 476 9.47 -4.96 32.10
N TRP A 477 10.68 -4.45 32.35
CA TRP A 477 11.87 -5.26 32.55
C TRP A 477 12.21 -5.41 34.04
N ALA A 478 11.62 -4.57 34.91
CA ALA A 478 12.04 -4.37 36.30
C ALA A 478 13.57 -4.13 36.35
N ALA A 479 14.24 -4.58 37.41
CA ALA A 479 15.72 -4.64 37.50
C ALA A 479 16.34 -5.72 36.56
N GLY A 480 16.04 -5.63 35.27
CA GLY A 480 16.37 -6.63 34.24
C GLY A 480 16.78 -6.02 32.91
N SER A 481 17.54 -6.78 32.12
CA SER A 481 18.09 -6.33 30.84
C SER A 481 17.09 -6.45 29.68
N PRO A 482 17.07 -5.50 28.72
CA PRO A 482 16.16 -5.51 27.58
C PRO A 482 16.57 -6.46 26.43
N ALA A 483 17.84 -6.89 26.40
CA ALA A 483 18.40 -7.77 25.38
C ALA A 483 19.74 -8.38 25.85
N PRO A 484 20.07 -9.63 25.46
CA PRO A 484 21.40 -10.19 25.70
C PRO A 484 22.51 -9.28 25.18
N GLY A 485 23.47 -8.94 26.05
CA GLY A 485 24.56 -8.00 25.76
C GLY A 485 24.30 -6.55 26.15
N VAL A 486 23.11 -6.22 26.68
CA VAL A 486 22.80 -4.94 27.34
C VAL A 486 22.75 -5.16 28.85
N ALA A 487 23.26 -4.22 29.64
CA ALA A 487 23.22 -4.23 31.10
C ALA A 487 21.77 -4.07 31.65
N PRO A 488 21.51 -4.46 32.92
CA PRO A 488 20.22 -4.20 33.56
C PRO A 488 19.97 -2.72 33.85
N ASP A 489 21.01 -1.97 34.23
CA ASP A 489 20.96 -0.54 34.55
C ASP A 489 21.70 0.29 33.48
N THR A 490 21.31 1.56 33.29
CA THR A 490 22.02 2.59 32.49
C THR A 490 22.00 2.38 30.97
N PHE A 491 20.97 1.74 30.42
CA PHE A 491 20.82 1.49 28.97
C PHE A 491 19.92 2.52 28.26
N SER A 492 19.90 2.52 26.92
CA SER A 492 18.92 3.32 26.15
C SER A 492 18.34 2.58 24.95
N VAL A 493 17.18 3.04 24.49
CA VAL A 493 16.46 2.46 23.35
C VAL A 493 15.88 3.56 22.45
N ARG A 494 16.09 3.44 21.15
CA ARG A 494 15.41 4.25 20.13
C ARG A 494 14.52 3.38 19.27
N TRP A 495 13.22 3.59 19.33
CA TRP A 495 12.26 3.03 18.38
C TRP A 495 12.00 4.02 17.24
N THR A 496 12.09 3.53 16.00
CA THR A 496 11.82 4.29 14.77
C THR A 496 10.96 3.48 13.81
N GLY A 497 10.11 4.17 13.05
CA GLY A 497 9.25 3.57 12.06
C GLY A 497 8.12 4.53 11.68
N GLN A 498 6.96 4.00 11.33
CA GLN A 498 5.75 4.78 11.09
C GLN A 498 4.56 4.24 11.89
N VAL A 499 3.70 5.15 12.36
CA VAL A 499 2.39 4.83 12.95
C VAL A 499 1.28 5.10 11.95
N GLN A 500 0.30 4.20 11.85
CA GLN A 500 -0.87 4.33 10.98
C GLN A 500 -2.13 4.56 11.80
N ALA A 501 -2.81 5.70 11.63
CA ALA A 501 -4.08 5.93 12.31
C ALA A 501 -5.17 4.96 11.79
N LEU A 502 -5.99 4.43 12.69
CA LEU A 502 -7.14 3.60 12.33
C LEU A 502 -8.24 4.47 11.70
N SER A 503 -8.43 5.66 12.25
CA SER A 503 -9.49 6.63 11.95
C SER A 503 -8.91 8.04 11.72
N THR A 504 -9.69 8.95 11.15
CA THR A 504 -9.29 10.36 10.99
C THR A 504 -9.66 11.18 12.23
N GLY A 505 -8.74 12.01 12.72
CA GLY A 505 -8.97 12.99 13.77
C GLY A 505 -7.81 13.11 14.78
N ASN A 506 -8.11 13.65 15.96
CA ASN A 506 -7.10 13.91 16.99
C ASN A 506 -6.73 12.65 17.78
N TYR A 507 -5.49 12.20 17.63
CA TYR A 507 -4.88 11.12 18.40
C TYR A 507 -4.02 11.66 19.54
N THR A 508 -4.32 11.23 20.76
CA THR A 508 -3.48 11.47 21.94
C THR A 508 -2.57 10.26 22.14
N PHE A 509 -1.26 10.48 22.02
CA PHE A 509 -0.23 9.51 22.35
C PHE A 509 0.12 9.63 23.83
N PHE A 510 0.38 8.50 24.48
CA PHE A 510 0.81 8.43 25.88
C PHE A 510 2.09 7.60 25.99
N THR A 511 3.00 8.02 26.85
CA THR A 511 4.20 7.25 27.21
C THR A 511 4.21 7.05 28.72
N SER A 512 4.31 5.80 29.17
CA SER A 512 4.52 5.44 30.59
C SER A 512 5.93 4.87 30.72
N THR A 513 6.86 5.63 31.31
CA THR A 513 8.28 5.27 31.34
C THR A 513 8.94 5.46 32.70
N ASP A 514 9.97 4.64 32.93
CA ASP A 514 10.89 4.59 34.08
C ASP A 514 12.27 4.25 33.45
N ASP A 515 13.22 5.17 33.25
CA ASP A 515 13.18 6.61 33.49
C ASP A 515 12.52 7.39 32.31
N GLY A 516 13.34 8.02 31.46
CA GLY A 516 12.99 9.24 30.74
C GLY A 516 12.75 9.05 29.25
N VAL A 517 11.95 9.94 28.65
CA VAL A 517 11.37 9.72 27.32
C VAL A 517 11.29 10.98 26.45
N ARG A 518 11.49 10.81 25.14
CA ARG A 518 11.17 11.78 24.09
C ARG A 518 10.35 11.08 23.00
N LEU A 519 9.23 11.67 22.58
CA LEU A 519 8.34 11.16 21.53
C LEU A 519 8.07 12.24 20.48
N SER A 520 8.21 11.87 19.21
CA SER A 520 7.77 12.68 18.07
C SER A 520 6.97 11.85 17.07
N VAL A 521 5.99 12.49 16.44
CA VAL A 521 5.12 11.92 15.39
C VAL A 521 5.01 12.95 14.26
N ASN A 522 5.18 12.52 13.01
CA ASN A 522 5.24 13.39 11.82
C ASN A 522 6.24 14.57 11.97
N GLY A 523 7.38 14.32 12.61
CA GLY A 523 8.38 15.34 12.96
C GLY A 523 8.00 16.29 14.10
N GLN A 524 6.74 16.30 14.56
CA GLN A 524 6.29 17.10 15.69
C GLN A 524 6.66 16.41 17.01
N THR A 525 7.43 17.09 17.86
CA THR A 525 7.70 16.62 19.24
C THR A 525 6.42 16.72 20.08
N LEU A 526 5.89 15.58 20.52
CA LEU A 526 4.69 15.50 21.36
C LEU A 526 5.04 15.44 22.85
N ILE A 527 6.13 14.75 23.21
CA ILE A 527 6.58 14.56 24.60
C ILE A 527 8.08 14.77 24.67
N ASN A 528 8.53 15.57 25.65
CA ASN A 528 9.96 15.78 25.92
C ASN A 528 10.20 15.80 27.44
N ARG A 529 10.59 14.65 27.98
CA ARG A 529 10.75 14.33 29.41
C ARG A 529 11.96 13.42 29.62
N PHE A 530 13.10 13.84 29.09
CA PHE A 530 14.37 13.12 29.20
C PHE A 530 15.04 13.40 30.56
N VAL A 531 14.37 13.03 31.65
CA VAL A 531 14.76 13.30 33.05
C VAL A 531 14.46 12.09 33.93
N ASP A 532 15.25 11.91 34.98
CA ASP A 532 15.20 10.74 35.87
C ASP A 532 13.90 10.77 36.68
N GLN A 533 13.15 9.66 36.67
CA GLN A 533 11.77 9.56 37.16
C GLN A 533 11.35 8.11 37.40
N SER A 534 10.61 7.85 38.47
CA SER A 534 9.85 6.60 38.59
C SER A 534 8.69 6.55 37.59
N THR A 535 8.19 5.34 37.30
CA THR A 535 7.20 5.00 36.27
C THR A 535 6.07 6.03 36.19
N LYS A 536 6.04 6.78 35.09
CA LYS A 536 5.16 7.95 34.98
C LYS A 536 4.64 8.19 33.58
N GLU A 537 3.36 8.52 33.52
CA GLU A 537 2.66 8.82 32.27
C GLU A 537 2.79 10.30 31.86
N TYR A 538 3.08 10.50 30.58
CA TYR A 538 2.94 11.77 29.86
C TYR A 538 2.13 11.54 28.59
N ASN A 539 1.58 12.61 28.01
CA ASN A 539 0.85 12.56 26.76
C ASN A 539 1.02 13.83 25.91
N GLY A 540 0.66 13.71 24.62
CA GLY A 540 0.56 14.80 23.67
C GLY A 540 -0.33 14.41 22.49
N THR A 541 -0.95 15.39 21.84
CA THR A 541 -2.01 15.16 20.83
C THR A 541 -1.61 15.72 19.46
N ILE A 542 -1.98 15.01 18.40
CA ILE A 542 -1.75 15.37 16.99
C ILE A 542 -2.95 14.92 16.14
N ALA A 543 -3.29 15.68 15.10
CA ALA A 543 -4.30 15.30 14.12
C ALA A 543 -3.69 14.34 13.09
N LEU A 544 -4.30 13.17 12.90
CA LEU A 544 -3.90 12.13 11.93
C LEU A 544 -5.08 11.77 11.01
N VAL A 545 -4.79 11.30 9.81
CA VAL A 545 -5.79 10.82 8.83
C VAL A 545 -5.79 9.29 8.80
N ALA A 546 -6.98 8.68 8.72
CA ALA A 546 -7.15 7.24 8.61
C ALA A 546 -6.27 6.63 7.51
N GLY A 547 -5.63 5.50 7.80
CA GLY A 547 -4.81 4.77 6.83
C GLY A 547 -3.49 5.44 6.43
N GLN A 548 -3.30 6.74 6.67
CA GLN A 548 -2.01 7.41 6.44
C GLN A 548 -0.98 6.96 7.48
N LYS A 549 0.27 6.82 7.03
CA LYS A 549 1.42 6.45 7.86
C LYS A 549 2.26 7.70 8.15
N TYR A 550 2.57 7.91 9.42
CA TYR A 550 3.32 9.05 9.90
C TYR A 550 4.58 8.59 10.62
N ASP A 551 5.73 9.18 10.30
CA ASP A 551 7.00 8.82 10.94
C ASP A 551 6.89 9.00 12.46
N ILE A 552 7.29 7.98 13.22
CA ILE A 552 7.26 7.97 14.69
C ILE A 552 8.65 7.62 15.22
N GLN A 553 9.12 8.43 16.17
CA GLN A 553 10.36 8.17 16.90
C GLN A 553 10.12 8.33 18.40
N MET A 554 10.45 7.29 19.15
CA MET A 554 10.48 7.28 20.61
C MET A 554 11.90 6.97 21.08
N GLU A 555 12.50 7.89 21.84
CA GLU A 555 13.78 7.70 22.52
C GLU A 555 13.54 7.57 24.02
N TYR A 556 14.15 6.57 24.62
CA TYR A 556 13.98 6.17 26.02
C TYR A 556 15.33 5.79 26.64
N TYR A 557 15.47 5.93 27.96
CA TYR A 557 16.59 5.38 28.72
C TYR A 557 16.17 4.90 30.11
N ASP A 558 16.98 4.01 30.66
CA ASP A 558 17.04 3.65 32.07
C ASP A 558 18.30 4.27 32.71
N ASN A 559 18.21 4.61 34.00
CA ASN A 559 19.34 5.02 34.84
C ASN A 559 19.35 4.31 36.21
N GLY A 560 18.74 3.12 36.27
CA GLY A 560 18.84 2.13 37.34
C GLY A 560 17.57 1.90 38.14
N PHE A 561 17.52 0.75 38.82
CA PHE A 561 16.36 0.16 39.51
C PHE A 561 15.36 -0.55 38.60
N ASP A 562 14.16 0.00 38.32
CA ASP A 562 13.08 -0.74 37.64
C ASP A 562 12.76 -0.14 36.26
N ALA A 563 13.25 -0.76 35.19
CA ALA A 563 13.12 -0.25 33.83
C ALA A 563 11.74 -0.57 33.19
N VAL A 564 10.98 0.46 32.81
CA VAL A 564 9.64 0.34 32.19
C VAL A 564 9.53 1.26 30.98
N SER A 565 8.96 0.77 29.87
CA SER A 565 8.76 1.60 28.67
C SER A 565 7.55 1.18 27.84
N ARG A 566 6.48 1.98 27.88
CA ARG A 566 5.21 1.67 27.20
C ARG A 566 4.70 2.86 26.37
N LEU A 567 4.34 2.61 25.11
CA LEU A 567 3.74 3.55 24.16
C LEU A 567 2.28 3.17 23.89
N LEU A 568 1.38 4.10 24.17
CA LEU A 568 -0.06 3.94 24.04
C LEU A 568 -0.64 5.07 23.20
N TRP A 569 -1.87 4.89 22.71
CA TRP A 569 -2.65 5.92 22.03
C TRP A 569 -4.13 5.84 22.39
N ALA A 570 -4.85 6.92 22.13
CA ALA A 570 -6.32 6.98 22.06
C ALA A 570 -6.72 7.98 20.96
N GLY A 571 -7.88 7.77 20.34
CA GLY A 571 -8.37 8.59 19.23
C GLY A 571 -9.84 8.32 18.91
N PRO A 572 -10.39 8.87 17.82
CA PRO A 572 -11.76 8.60 17.38
C PRO A 572 -11.97 7.10 17.14
N GLY A 573 -12.98 6.48 17.76
CA GLY A 573 -13.18 5.02 17.72
C GLY A 573 -12.13 4.18 18.48
N VAL A 574 -11.04 4.76 18.96
CA VAL A 574 -9.88 4.06 19.54
C VAL A 574 -9.76 4.34 21.03
N ALA A 575 -10.26 3.41 21.85
CA ALA A 575 -10.06 3.42 23.29
C ALA A 575 -8.56 3.34 23.66
N LYS A 576 -8.18 3.94 24.80
CA LYS A 576 -6.77 4.03 25.23
C LYS A 576 -6.14 2.65 25.39
N GLN A 577 -5.13 2.37 24.56
CA GLN A 577 -4.45 1.06 24.50
C GLN A 577 -3.00 1.21 24.04
N VAL A 578 -2.17 0.20 24.30
CA VAL A 578 -0.87 0.03 23.64
C VAL A 578 -1.06 0.09 22.12
N ILE A 579 -0.23 0.83 21.39
CA ILE A 579 -0.37 0.91 19.93
C ILE A 579 -0.12 -0.49 19.35
N PRO A 580 -1.11 -1.14 18.70
CA PRO A 580 -0.99 -2.53 18.30
C PRO A 580 -0.09 -2.68 17.07
N THR A 581 0.53 -3.85 16.94
CA THR A 581 1.51 -4.17 15.88
C THR A 581 1.03 -3.83 14.48
N SER A 582 -0.26 -4.06 14.20
CA SER A 582 -0.92 -3.75 12.93
C SER A 582 -0.73 -2.29 12.49
N GLN A 583 -0.63 -1.36 13.43
CA GLN A 583 -0.49 0.08 13.18
C GLN A 583 0.95 0.58 13.23
N LEU A 584 1.95 -0.30 13.43
CA LEU A 584 3.36 0.06 13.56
C LEU A 584 4.17 -0.57 12.42
N TYR A 585 4.91 0.24 11.66
CA TYR A 585 5.66 -0.21 10.49
C TYR A 585 7.15 0.11 10.62
N SER A 586 8.01 -0.91 10.51
CA SER A 586 9.46 -0.73 10.45
C SER A 586 9.88 -0.09 9.12
N THR A 587 10.73 0.94 9.14
CA THR A 587 11.30 1.58 7.93
C THR A 587 12.46 0.80 7.28
N ILE A 588 12.59 -0.49 7.61
CA ILE A 588 13.52 -1.41 6.96
C ILE A 588 12.85 -1.90 5.65
N PRO A 589 13.56 -1.94 4.50
CA PRO A 589 13.00 -2.50 3.27
C PRO A 589 12.52 -3.94 3.46
N PRO A 590 11.42 -4.37 2.80
CA PRO A 590 10.85 -5.70 2.99
C PRO A 590 11.80 -6.78 2.44
N VAL A 591 12.54 -7.42 3.35
CA VAL A 591 13.02 -8.78 3.12
C VAL A 591 11.80 -9.69 3.10
N ILE A 592 11.65 -10.46 2.02
CA ILE A 592 10.47 -11.31 1.80
C ILE A 592 10.38 -12.36 2.92
N ASP A 593 9.25 -12.34 3.61
CA ASP A 593 8.79 -13.27 4.66
C ASP A 593 9.76 -13.49 5.87
N PRO A 594 9.46 -12.91 7.05
CA PRO A 594 9.95 -13.45 8.31
C PRO A 594 9.15 -14.72 8.66
N GLY A 595 9.41 -15.80 7.92
CA GLY A 595 8.83 -17.11 8.16
C GLY A 595 9.03 -17.57 9.61
N PRO A 596 8.21 -18.53 10.09
CA PRO A 596 8.18 -18.91 11.51
C PRO A 596 9.59 -19.20 12.02
N VAL A 597 9.94 -18.59 13.17
CA VAL A 597 11.28 -18.67 13.78
C VAL A 597 11.76 -20.11 13.77
N PRO A 598 12.82 -20.46 13.00
CA PRO A 598 13.26 -21.84 12.91
C PRO A 598 13.66 -22.37 14.29
N ASP A 599 13.29 -23.61 14.58
CA ASP A 599 13.68 -24.28 15.82
C ASP A 599 15.21 -24.18 16.01
N PRO A 600 15.70 -23.97 17.25
CA PRO A 600 17.14 -23.99 17.53
C PRO A 600 17.78 -25.27 16.99
N GLY A 601 18.85 -25.12 16.22
CA GLY A 601 19.47 -26.24 15.50
C GLY A 601 19.91 -27.39 16.41
N THR A 602 20.05 -28.56 15.83
CA THR A 602 20.46 -29.80 16.52
C THR A 602 21.99 -29.95 16.63
N GLY A 603 22.71 -28.83 16.56
CA GLY A 603 24.16 -28.77 16.53
C GLY A 603 24.86 -29.43 17.73
N ASN A 604 26.03 -30.00 17.45
CA ASN A 604 26.85 -30.74 18.39
C ASN A 604 28.17 -30.04 18.76
N GLY A 605 28.54 -28.95 18.07
CA GLY A 605 29.80 -28.22 18.22
C GLY A 605 30.61 -28.13 16.92
N LEU A 606 31.90 -27.77 17.01
CA LEU A 606 32.86 -27.84 15.90
C LEU A 606 33.97 -28.86 16.20
N LYS A 607 34.55 -29.48 15.17
CA LYS A 607 35.75 -30.31 15.31
C LYS A 607 36.96 -29.38 15.51
N GLY A 608 37.48 -29.31 16.73
CA GLY A 608 38.76 -28.66 17.05
C GLY A 608 39.92 -29.62 16.84
N GLU A 609 40.82 -29.27 15.93
CA GLU A 609 42.15 -29.86 15.77
C GLU A 609 43.15 -28.98 16.49
N TYR A 610 43.88 -29.54 17.46
CA TYR A 610 44.77 -28.79 18.35
C TYR A 610 46.22 -29.22 18.12
N TYR A 611 47.09 -28.25 17.85
CA TYR A 611 48.46 -28.45 17.41
C TYR A 611 49.44 -27.81 18.40
N ASP A 612 50.46 -28.57 18.80
CA ASP A 612 51.56 -28.13 19.66
C ASP A 612 52.65 -27.45 18.81
N ASN A 613 52.21 -26.49 17.98
CA ASN A 613 52.96 -25.44 17.29
C ASN A 613 52.01 -24.46 16.55
N ILE A 614 52.48 -23.25 16.23
CA ILE A 614 51.68 -22.19 15.57
C ILE A 614 51.34 -22.44 14.09
N ASP A 615 52.00 -23.40 13.44
CA ASP A 615 51.94 -23.60 11.97
C ASP A 615 50.99 -24.73 11.50
N PHE A 616 50.25 -25.31 12.44
CA PHE A 616 49.32 -26.45 12.22
C PHE A 616 49.98 -27.74 11.70
N THR A 617 51.24 -28.03 12.08
CA THR A 617 51.92 -29.28 11.67
C THR A 617 52.06 -30.33 12.78
N ASN A 618 52.12 -29.95 14.06
CA ASN A 618 52.30 -30.87 15.19
C ASN A 618 50.96 -31.21 15.87
N LEU A 619 50.10 -31.99 15.21
CA LEU A 619 48.75 -32.31 15.72
C LEU A 619 48.83 -33.14 17.02
N ALA A 620 48.48 -32.53 18.15
CA ALA A 620 48.53 -33.14 19.48
C ALA A 620 47.22 -33.84 19.87
N LEU A 621 46.05 -33.25 19.55
CA LEU A 621 44.75 -33.89 19.76
C LEU A 621 43.66 -33.39 18.80
N THR A 622 42.52 -34.09 18.82
CA THR A 622 41.29 -33.66 18.16
C THR A 622 40.09 -33.93 19.07
N ARG A 623 39.15 -32.97 19.15
CA ARG A 623 37.90 -33.11 19.92
C ARG A 623 36.74 -32.36 19.25
N THR A 624 35.54 -32.48 19.81
CA THR A 624 34.40 -31.62 19.43
C THR A 624 34.15 -30.60 20.54
N ASP A 625 34.33 -29.33 20.23
CA ASP A 625 34.10 -28.21 21.14
C ASP A 625 32.67 -27.68 20.95
N ALA A 626 31.91 -27.57 22.03
CA ALA A 626 30.50 -27.18 21.98
C ALA A 626 30.28 -25.79 21.36
N ASN A 627 31.21 -24.87 21.58
CA ASN A 627 31.34 -23.57 20.92
C ASN A 627 32.82 -23.15 20.97
N VAL A 628 33.16 -22.03 20.33
CA VAL A 628 34.49 -21.41 20.50
C VAL A 628 34.33 -20.20 21.41
N ASN A 629 34.53 -20.42 22.70
CA ASN A 629 34.54 -19.39 23.73
C ASN A 629 35.54 -19.78 24.81
N PHE A 630 36.81 -19.67 24.45
CA PHE A 630 37.95 -20.04 25.28
C PHE A 630 38.70 -18.81 25.77
N ASP A 631 39.24 -18.99 26.96
CA ASP A 631 40.02 -18.04 27.72
C ASP A 631 40.90 -18.92 28.61
N TRP A 632 42.18 -19.03 28.26
CA TRP A 632 43.12 -19.93 28.91
C TRP A 632 44.12 -19.18 29.81
N ALA A 633 44.18 -17.84 29.69
CA ALA A 633 45.25 -16.99 30.22
C ALA A 633 46.64 -17.54 29.82
N GLU A 634 47.65 -17.45 30.71
CA GLU A 634 48.99 -18.07 30.62
C GLU A 634 48.98 -19.64 30.59
N GLY A 635 48.00 -20.27 29.93
CA GLY A 635 47.72 -21.70 30.01
C GLY A 635 47.32 -22.34 28.68
N SER A 636 47.39 -23.67 28.60
CA SER A 636 47.17 -24.42 27.37
C SER A 636 45.80 -25.14 27.29
N PRO A 637 45.29 -25.45 26.08
CA PRO A 637 44.04 -26.18 25.90
C PRO A 637 44.07 -27.66 26.32
N SER A 638 45.24 -28.21 26.67
CA SER A 638 45.42 -29.58 27.17
C SER A 638 46.85 -29.79 27.71
N PRO A 639 47.07 -30.59 28.79
CA PRO A 639 48.41 -30.88 29.34
C PRO A 639 49.41 -31.60 28.42
N VAL A 640 49.07 -31.86 27.17
CA VAL A 640 49.97 -32.39 26.11
C VAL A 640 50.34 -31.34 25.06
N ILE A 641 50.05 -30.07 25.35
CA ILE A 641 50.31 -28.89 24.52
C ILE A 641 50.96 -27.83 25.43
N GLY A 642 51.99 -27.13 24.95
CA GLY A 642 52.64 -26.03 25.65
C GLY A 642 51.69 -24.86 25.99
N PRO A 643 51.99 -24.05 27.03
CA PRO A 643 51.23 -22.84 27.32
C PRO A 643 51.29 -21.86 26.16
N ASP A 644 52.50 -21.52 25.71
CA ASP A 644 52.76 -20.65 24.57
C ASP A 644 52.89 -21.45 23.24
N THR A 645 52.76 -20.75 22.11
CA THR A 645 53.15 -21.21 20.75
C THR A 645 52.28 -22.31 20.12
N PHE A 646 51.02 -22.48 20.55
CA PHE A 646 50.12 -23.50 20.00
C PHE A 646 49.17 -22.95 18.90
N SER A 647 48.52 -23.83 18.14
CA SER A 647 47.46 -23.42 17.21
C SER A 647 46.24 -24.35 17.22
N VAL A 648 45.10 -23.80 16.81
CA VAL A 648 43.83 -24.53 16.77
C VAL A 648 43.08 -24.25 15.46
N ARG A 649 42.63 -25.32 14.81
CA ARG A 649 41.73 -25.26 13.65
C ARG A 649 40.39 -25.87 14.01
N TRP A 650 39.36 -25.04 14.13
CA TRP A 650 37.98 -25.50 14.25
C TRP A 650 37.34 -25.61 12.86
N THR A 651 36.70 -26.75 12.60
CA THR A 651 36.00 -27.04 11.33
C THR A 651 34.63 -27.64 11.57
N GLY A 652 33.70 -27.37 10.66
CA GLY A 652 32.33 -27.87 10.69
C GLY A 652 31.42 -27.02 9.82
N GLN A 653 30.16 -26.92 10.20
CA GLN A 653 29.18 -26.04 9.54
C GLN A 653 28.48 -25.14 10.57
N VAL A 654 28.14 -23.93 10.15
CA VAL A 654 27.25 -23.01 10.86
C VAL A 654 25.88 -22.97 10.18
N GLU A 655 24.81 -22.96 10.96
CA GLU A 655 23.43 -22.82 10.49
C GLU A 655 22.89 -21.44 10.89
N ALA A 656 22.21 -20.73 9.99
CA ALA A 656 21.61 -19.44 10.30
C ALA A 656 20.14 -19.60 10.74
N LEU A 657 19.71 -18.82 11.73
CA LEU A 657 18.30 -18.72 12.12
C LEU A 657 17.49 -17.82 11.19
N TYR A 658 18.14 -16.88 10.50
CA TYR A 658 17.48 -15.88 9.65
C TYR A 658 18.17 -15.75 8.30
N SER A 659 17.41 -15.40 7.26
CA SER A 659 17.95 -15.11 5.92
C SER A 659 18.43 -13.66 5.86
N GLU A 660 19.66 -13.40 6.28
CA GLU A 660 20.21 -12.06 6.52
C GLU A 660 21.73 -11.97 6.27
N THR A 661 22.24 -10.74 6.20
CA THR A 661 23.69 -10.49 6.37
C THR A 661 24.06 -10.66 7.85
N TYR A 662 24.83 -11.70 8.15
CA TYR A 662 25.42 -11.92 9.46
C TYR A 662 26.76 -11.19 9.56
N THR A 663 27.01 -10.60 10.73
CA THR A 663 28.33 -10.14 11.17
C THR A 663 28.90 -11.19 12.10
N PHE A 664 30.05 -11.76 11.75
CA PHE A 664 30.84 -12.62 12.64
C PHE A 664 31.87 -11.77 13.38
N PHE A 665 32.13 -12.12 14.63
CA PHE A 665 33.09 -11.47 15.52
C PHE A 665 34.09 -12.51 16.01
N THR A 666 35.38 -12.16 16.03
CA THR A 666 36.44 -12.97 16.63
C THR A 666 37.23 -12.10 17.60
N SER A 667 37.17 -12.42 18.89
CA SER A 667 38.06 -11.85 19.91
C SER A 667 39.18 -12.85 20.16
N THR A 668 40.41 -12.51 19.77
CA THR A 668 41.54 -13.44 19.88
C THR A 668 42.81 -12.77 20.38
N ASP A 669 43.64 -13.60 21.00
CA ASP A 669 44.96 -13.33 21.55
C ASP A 669 45.75 -14.64 21.34
N ASP A 670 46.66 -14.80 20.36
CA ASP A 670 47.06 -13.85 19.31
C ASP A 670 46.09 -13.87 18.09
N GLY A 671 46.45 -14.58 17.02
CA GLY A 671 46.09 -14.25 15.64
C GLY A 671 45.05 -15.20 15.02
N VAL A 672 44.22 -14.67 14.10
CA VAL A 672 42.99 -15.33 13.65
C VAL A 672 42.68 -15.19 12.15
N ARG A 673 42.14 -16.26 11.56
CA ARG A 673 41.51 -16.29 10.22
C ARG A 673 40.17 -17.01 10.29
N LEU A 674 39.10 -16.38 9.78
CA LEU A 674 37.76 -16.96 9.71
C LEU A 674 37.29 -17.08 8.26
N PHE A 675 36.87 -18.28 7.89
CA PHE A 675 36.25 -18.62 6.61
C PHE A 675 34.81 -19.10 6.85
N VAL A 676 33.85 -18.59 6.07
CA VAL A 676 32.46 -19.05 6.04
C VAL A 676 32.05 -19.25 4.58
N ASN A 677 31.44 -20.39 4.26
CA ASN A 677 31.13 -20.81 2.88
C ASN A 677 32.34 -20.72 1.92
N GLY A 678 33.54 -21.05 2.42
CA GLY A 678 34.82 -20.92 1.71
C GLY A 678 35.37 -19.48 1.60
N GLN A 679 34.55 -18.44 1.82
CA GLN A 679 34.98 -17.05 1.78
C GLN A 679 35.73 -16.67 3.07
N GLN A 680 36.94 -16.13 2.95
CA GLN A 680 37.70 -15.59 4.08
C GLN A 680 37.11 -14.22 4.46
N ILE A 681 36.42 -14.14 5.60
CA ILE A 681 35.75 -12.91 6.07
C ILE A 681 36.54 -12.17 7.17
N ILE A 682 37.47 -12.83 7.85
CA ILE A 682 38.43 -12.19 8.77
C ILE A 682 39.83 -12.74 8.49
N ASN A 683 40.84 -11.87 8.43
CA ASN A 683 42.24 -12.24 8.23
C ASN A 683 43.18 -11.33 9.03
N ARG A 684 43.58 -11.80 10.20
CA ARG A 684 44.37 -11.11 11.22
C ARG A 684 45.34 -12.09 11.88
N PHE A 685 46.08 -12.79 11.04
CA PHE A 685 47.09 -13.77 11.44
C PHE A 685 48.40 -13.04 11.76
N VAL A 686 48.40 -12.32 12.88
CA VAL A 686 49.51 -11.51 13.41
C VAL A 686 49.46 -11.55 14.94
N ASP A 687 50.59 -11.27 15.59
CA ASP A 687 50.71 -11.22 17.04
C ASP A 687 50.01 -9.96 17.57
N GLN A 688 49.12 -10.11 18.56
CA GLN A 688 48.23 -9.07 19.09
C GLN A 688 47.48 -9.52 20.36
N GLY A 689 47.65 -8.73 21.44
CA GLY A 689 46.78 -8.77 22.62
C GLY A 689 45.29 -8.71 22.30
N THR A 690 44.46 -9.29 23.17
CA THR A 690 43.03 -9.63 22.98
C THR A 690 42.26 -8.56 22.20
N THR A 691 42.09 -8.77 20.90
CA THR A 691 41.48 -7.80 19.97
C THR A 691 40.28 -8.40 19.25
N GLU A 692 39.17 -7.64 19.19
CA GLU A 692 38.03 -8.01 18.34
C GLU A 692 38.23 -7.58 16.88
N HIS A 693 38.03 -8.53 15.97
CA HIS A 693 37.82 -8.27 14.55
C HIS A 693 36.44 -8.76 14.11
N ARG A 694 35.93 -8.22 13.01
CA ARG A 694 34.62 -8.58 12.46
C ARG A 694 34.61 -8.67 10.93
N GLY A 695 33.74 -9.52 10.40
CA GLY A 695 33.54 -9.73 8.97
C GLY A 695 32.10 -10.13 8.67
N THR A 696 31.60 -9.84 7.46
CA THR A 696 30.18 -10.04 7.09
C THR A 696 29.99 -11.03 5.94
N ILE A 697 28.87 -11.74 5.96
CA ILE A 697 28.44 -12.65 4.88
C ILE A 697 26.90 -12.79 4.89
N ALA A 698 26.28 -12.91 3.72
CA ALA A 698 24.86 -13.21 3.59
C ALA A 698 24.61 -14.72 3.76
N LEU A 699 23.70 -15.08 4.66
CA LEU A 699 23.30 -16.46 4.95
C LEU A 699 21.78 -16.62 4.76
N VAL A 700 21.32 -17.85 4.56
CA VAL A 700 19.91 -18.24 4.43
C VAL A 700 19.48 -19.07 5.65
N ALA A 701 18.30 -18.82 6.19
CA ALA A 701 17.74 -19.53 7.34
C ALA A 701 17.67 -21.04 7.10
N GLY A 702 18.09 -21.85 8.09
CA GLY A 702 18.11 -23.32 8.00
C GLY A 702 19.10 -23.90 6.98
N GLN A 703 19.86 -23.07 6.27
CA GLN A 703 20.95 -23.53 5.41
C GLN A 703 22.24 -23.63 6.22
N LYS A 704 22.95 -24.74 6.05
CA LYS A 704 24.25 -24.99 6.67
C LYS A 704 25.38 -24.57 5.72
N TYR A 705 26.35 -23.86 6.27
CA TYR A 705 27.49 -23.31 5.55
C TYR A 705 28.78 -23.76 6.21
N ASP A 706 29.75 -24.23 5.43
CA ASP A 706 31.04 -24.66 5.95
C ASP A 706 31.75 -23.50 6.67
N ILE A 707 32.19 -23.75 7.91
CA ILE A 707 32.90 -22.78 8.74
C ILE A 707 34.27 -23.34 9.13
N ARG A 708 35.31 -22.52 8.96
CA ARG A 708 36.67 -22.79 9.44
C ARG A 708 37.23 -21.58 10.17
N LEU A 709 37.55 -21.76 11.44
CA LEU A 709 38.32 -20.80 12.23
C LEU A 709 39.74 -21.36 12.44
N GLU A 710 40.75 -20.58 12.06
CA GLU A 710 42.16 -20.89 12.30
C GLU A 710 42.72 -19.84 13.26
N TYR A 711 43.30 -20.29 14.36
CA TYR A 711 43.79 -19.47 15.47
C TYR A 711 45.18 -19.94 15.89
N TYR A 712 46.03 -19.03 16.37
CA TYR A 712 47.26 -19.35 17.09
C TYR A 712 47.47 -18.43 18.28
N ASP A 713 48.19 -18.97 19.26
CA ASP A 713 48.85 -18.25 20.34
C ASP A 713 50.37 -18.28 20.08
N ASN A 714 51.09 -17.19 20.33
CA ASN A 714 52.55 -17.16 20.27
C ASN A 714 53.19 -17.00 21.66
N THR A 715 52.65 -16.12 22.51
CA THR A 715 53.16 -15.87 23.87
C THR A 715 52.12 -15.25 24.80
N PHE A 716 52.14 -15.65 26.08
CA PHE A 716 51.34 -15.10 27.20
C PHE A 716 49.86 -15.52 27.23
N ASP A 717 48.90 -14.60 27.06
CA ASP A 717 47.49 -14.81 27.41
C ASP A 717 46.69 -15.35 26.21
N ALA A 718 46.39 -16.65 26.21
CA ALA A 718 45.70 -17.28 25.09
C ALA A 718 44.16 -17.13 25.18
N VAL A 719 43.55 -16.40 24.22
CA VAL A 719 42.10 -16.17 24.14
C VAL A 719 41.56 -16.49 22.74
N ALA A 720 40.43 -17.21 22.66
CA ALA A 720 39.77 -17.52 21.39
C ALA A 720 38.23 -17.57 21.52
N ARG A 721 37.54 -16.52 21.06
CA ARG A 721 36.07 -16.41 21.12
C ARG A 721 35.47 -16.10 19.74
N LEU A 722 34.42 -16.84 19.36
CA LEU A 722 33.68 -16.68 18.10
C LEU A 722 32.22 -16.33 18.37
N GLY A 723 31.82 -15.13 17.94
CA GLY A 723 30.45 -14.63 18.06
C GLY A 723 29.83 -14.24 16.72
N TRP A 724 28.54 -13.92 16.75
CA TRP A 724 27.78 -13.43 15.60
C TRP A 724 26.66 -12.46 15.99
N SER A 725 26.17 -11.67 15.04
CA SER A 725 24.91 -10.92 15.09
C SER A 725 24.32 -10.72 13.68
N SER A 726 23.05 -10.33 13.59
CA SER A 726 22.36 -9.91 12.36
C SER A 726 21.24 -8.91 12.71
N ALA A 727 20.31 -8.61 11.80
CA ALA A 727 19.19 -7.70 12.08
C ALA A 727 18.07 -8.34 12.93
N ARG A 728 18.10 -9.67 13.12
CA ARG A 728 17.29 -10.41 14.11
C ARG A 728 18.11 -11.26 15.09
N GLN A 729 19.35 -11.61 14.77
CA GLN A 729 20.25 -12.31 15.70
C GLN A 729 20.96 -11.30 16.62
N ALA A 730 20.54 -11.24 17.90
CA ALA A 730 21.27 -10.51 18.94
C ALA A 730 22.74 -10.98 19.06
N ARG A 731 23.65 -10.08 19.46
CA ARG A 731 25.09 -10.36 19.56
C ARG A 731 25.37 -11.40 20.64
N GLN A 732 25.92 -12.55 20.26
CA GLN A 732 26.30 -13.62 21.19
C GLN A 732 27.44 -14.47 20.63
N ILE A 733 28.10 -15.24 21.50
CA ILE A 733 28.88 -16.43 21.11
C ILE A 733 27.98 -17.36 20.29
N ILE A 734 28.49 -17.93 19.20
CA ILE A 734 27.67 -18.83 18.36
C ILE A 734 27.31 -20.08 19.20
N PRO A 735 26.02 -20.35 19.46
CA PRO A 735 25.62 -21.40 20.38
C PRO A 735 25.79 -22.78 19.75
N LYS A 736 26.01 -23.80 20.59
CA LYS A 736 26.20 -25.21 20.18
C LYS A 736 25.15 -25.71 19.18
N SER A 737 23.90 -25.31 19.37
CA SER A 737 22.77 -25.65 18.50
C SER A 737 22.98 -25.27 17.04
N GLN A 738 23.74 -24.20 16.76
CA GLN A 738 23.98 -23.69 15.41
C GLN A 738 25.35 -24.11 14.84
N LEU A 739 26.07 -25.02 15.51
CA LEU A 739 27.40 -25.51 15.12
C LEU A 739 27.38 -27.04 14.95
N TYR A 740 27.80 -27.51 13.78
CA TYR A 740 27.79 -28.93 13.42
C TYR A 740 29.19 -29.42 13.08
N SER A 741 29.70 -30.41 13.81
CA SER A 741 30.99 -31.03 13.52
C SER A 741 30.88 -31.98 12.32
N PRO A 742 31.94 -32.14 11.50
CA PRO A 742 31.91 -33.03 10.36
C PRO A 742 31.59 -34.47 10.77
N ALA A 743 30.76 -35.15 9.99
CA ALA A 743 30.39 -36.54 10.26
C ALA A 743 31.63 -37.45 10.34
N VAL A 744 31.74 -38.23 11.42
CA VAL A 744 32.86 -39.16 11.61
C VAL A 744 32.73 -40.32 10.64
N VAL A 745 33.49 -40.27 9.54
CA VAL A 745 33.58 -41.36 8.55
C VAL A 745 34.38 -42.53 9.16
N ASN A 746 33.68 -43.36 9.94
CA ASN A 746 34.21 -44.63 10.44
C ASN A 746 34.44 -45.59 9.26
N THR A 747 35.64 -45.55 8.69
CA THR A 747 36.09 -46.46 7.63
C THR A 747 36.20 -47.88 8.19
N GLY A 748 35.32 -48.77 7.71
CA GLY A 748 35.39 -50.20 8.02
C GLY A 748 36.50 -50.88 7.21
N THR A 749 37.21 -51.81 7.84
CA THR A 749 38.21 -52.65 7.16
C THR A 749 37.57 -53.98 6.76
N ILE A 750 37.85 -54.45 5.55
CA ILE A 750 37.44 -55.77 5.06
C ILE A 750 38.68 -56.65 4.99
N VAL A 751 38.61 -57.84 5.61
CA VAL A 751 39.67 -58.85 5.58
C VAL A 751 39.12 -60.22 5.20
N LEU A 752 39.97 -61.07 4.62
CA LEU A 752 39.62 -62.48 4.41
C LEU A 752 39.80 -63.23 5.73
N GLY A 753 38.75 -63.92 6.18
CA GLY A 753 38.72 -64.62 7.47
C GLY A 753 39.56 -65.89 7.54
N GLN A 754 40.17 -66.30 6.42
CA GLN A 754 40.94 -67.52 6.29
C GLN A 754 41.96 -67.43 5.14
N ASN A 755 43.20 -67.84 5.40
CA ASN A 755 44.35 -67.66 4.49
C ASN A 755 44.41 -68.68 3.34
N ALA A 756 43.49 -69.65 3.32
CA ALA A 756 43.36 -70.63 2.25
C ALA A 756 41.87 -70.94 2.04
N VAL A 757 41.47 -71.12 0.79
CA VAL A 757 40.11 -71.49 0.38
C VAL A 757 40.21 -72.84 -0.33
N THR A 758 39.34 -73.77 0.04
CA THR A 758 39.22 -75.08 -0.64
C THR A 758 38.06 -74.99 -1.64
N VAL A 759 38.30 -75.45 -2.87
CA VAL A 759 37.29 -75.58 -3.92
C VAL A 759 36.74 -77.01 -3.90
N ASN A 760 35.42 -77.17 -4.07
CA ASN A 760 34.81 -78.47 -4.32
C ASN A 760 34.66 -78.70 -5.84
N GLU A 761 35.67 -79.29 -6.46
CA GLU A 761 35.69 -79.57 -7.91
C GLU A 761 34.54 -80.49 -8.40
N ASN A 762 33.77 -81.10 -7.50
CA ASN A 762 32.62 -81.94 -7.85
C ASN A 762 31.35 -81.13 -8.18
N ASP A 763 31.24 -79.89 -7.68
CA ASP A 763 30.13 -78.97 -7.95
C ASP A 763 30.57 -77.56 -8.37
N GLY A 764 31.88 -77.29 -8.40
CA GLY A 764 32.48 -76.02 -8.81
C GLY A 764 32.39 -74.92 -7.74
N THR A 765 32.01 -75.24 -6.49
CA THR A 765 31.80 -74.23 -5.45
C THR A 765 33.03 -73.98 -4.58
N ALA A 766 33.20 -72.73 -4.14
CA ALA A 766 34.20 -72.32 -3.16
C ALA A 766 33.59 -71.30 -2.20
N THR A 767 33.81 -71.43 -0.89
CA THR A 767 33.28 -70.50 0.11
C THR A 767 34.38 -69.65 0.72
N ILE A 768 34.40 -68.36 0.36
CA ILE A 768 35.31 -67.37 0.92
C ILE A 768 34.62 -66.67 2.10
N ARG A 769 35.17 -66.82 3.31
CA ARG A 769 34.74 -66.03 4.47
C ARG A 769 35.38 -64.64 4.39
N VAL A 770 34.54 -63.61 4.45
CA VAL A 770 34.96 -62.21 4.51
C VAL A 770 34.50 -61.64 5.84
N ASP A 771 35.43 -61.15 6.65
CA ASP A 771 35.16 -60.55 7.95
C ASP A 771 35.30 -59.01 7.84
N ARG A 772 34.31 -58.29 8.37
CA ARG A 772 34.28 -56.83 8.45
C ARG A 772 34.65 -56.39 9.87
N VAL A 773 35.62 -55.49 9.99
CA VAL A 773 36.08 -54.97 11.28
C VAL A 773 35.94 -53.45 11.29
N ASN A 774 35.16 -52.94 12.24
CA ASN A 774 34.74 -51.55 12.38
C ASN A 774 33.90 -51.01 11.20
N GLY A 775 33.41 -49.76 11.34
CA GLY A 775 32.55 -49.09 10.37
C GLY A 775 31.05 -49.34 10.57
N SER A 776 30.21 -48.54 9.89
CA SER A 776 28.75 -48.67 9.90
C SER A 776 28.24 -49.88 9.11
N ASP A 777 26.93 -50.10 9.13
CA ASP A 777 26.17 -51.21 8.55
C ASP A 777 25.97 -51.17 7.03
N GLY A 778 26.53 -50.16 6.34
CA GLY A 778 26.42 -50.01 4.88
C GLY A 778 26.98 -51.20 4.08
N ALA A 779 26.24 -51.61 3.04
CA ALA A 779 26.59 -52.73 2.17
C ALA A 779 28.00 -52.61 1.56
N ALA A 780 28.70 -53.73 1.43
CA ALA A 780 30.00 -53.82 0.76
C ALA A 780 30.00 -55.01 -0.20
N SER A 781 30.52 -54.78 -1.41
CA SER A 781 30.69 -55.80 -2.45
C SER A 781 32.17 -56.19 -2.57
N VAL A 782 32.43 -57.49 -2.73
CA VAL A 782 33.76 -58.02 -3.08
C VAL A 782 33.66 -58.54 -4.51
N ASN A 783 34.22 -57.78 -5.45
CA ASN A 783 34.44 -58.28 -6.80
C ASN A 783 35.60 -59.26 -6.76
N TYR A 784 35.37 -60.48 -7.21
CA TYR A 784 36.40 -61.50 -7.39
C TYR A 784 36.41 -61.98 -8.84
N THR A 785 37.48 -62.66 -9.24
CA THR A 785 37.56 -63.37 -10.51
C THR A 785 38.37 -64.63 -10.26
N THR A 786 37.89 -65.76 -10.76
CA THR A 786 38.69 -66.99 -10.81
C THR A 786 39.68 -66.91 -11.96
N VAL A 787 40.79 -67.62 -11.85
CA VAL A 787 41.72 -67.86 -12.96
C VAL A 787 42.20 -69.31 -12.93
N ASN A 788 42.53 -69.85 -14.10
CA ASN A 788 43.17 -71.15 -14.22
C ASN A 788 44.65 -71.08 -13.79
N GLU A 789 45.35 -72.23 -13.79
CA GLU A 789 46.77 -72.33 -13.41
C GLU A 789 47.76 -71.55 -14.33
N ASN A 790 47.29 -71.09 -15.50
CA ASN A 790 48.05 -70.24 -16.44
C ASN A 790 47.72 -68.74 -16.29
N GLY A 791 46.69 -68.38 -15.53
CA GLY A 791 46.25 -67.00 -15.31
C GLY A 791 45.13 -66.51 -16.23
N ASP A 792 44.53 -67.37 -17.07
CA ASP A 792 43.35 -67.01 -17.87
C ASP A 792 42.06 -67.05 -17.01
N LEU A 793 41.09 -66.19 -17.33
CA LEU A 793 39.80 -66.04 -16.64
C LEU A 793 38.81 -67.19 -16.93
#